data_AF-A0A9Q0P9P6-F1
#
_entry.id   AF-A0A9Q0P9P6-F1
#
_cell.length_a   1.000
_cell.length_b   1.000
_cell.length_c   1.000
_cell.angle_alpha   90.00
_cell.angle_beta   90.00
_cell.angle_gamma   90.00
#
_symmetry.space_group_name_H-M   'P 1'
#
loop_
_entity.id
_entity.type
_entity.pdbx_description
1 polymer ?
#
loop_
_entity_poly.entity_id
_entity_poly.type
_entity_poly.pdbx_seq_one_letter_code
_entity_poly.pdbx_strand_id
1 'polypeptide(L)'
;MGSGPSASSMKMVSAVITLLLMVVFLGYMMIWSMTPTNTFYLNWFPDVEKKTSSTYLGEQGSTILIYTFPILFIATVASLYLHLVKKYDHDHNTRFFSQMILSRRLAITKGPLGIVTRTELTFLAMFVALLVWSLYSYMHDIFAFASVQAAQEKTQVWEVKLETAGLSLGLVGNTCLAFLFFPVARGSSVLHFFGLTSEASIKYHIWLGHITMAIFTAHGLCYVIYWSSTQQISQMLEWSKFRTEKAKVSNVAGEIALLAGLVMWATSFGRIRRKFFELFYYSHHLYVVFVIFYVFHIGFAQSCLILPGFYLFLIDRYLRLLQSQKKIRSVAARILPSKTVELNFSKSSGLSYAPTSIAFINVPSISRMQWHPFTITSNSNMDSDKISVVIKCDGSWSHELYQILSSPSPTSRLEVSVEGPYEPPSTNFMRYEKLVLVSGGSGITPFISIIREINFQSNRRGNRTPRIHLICAFKKYANLAMLELLLPVSGTTLDLSRLQLQIEAYITQETEPRTVNKSSIRTILFKPDPSDAPVSAVLGPNSWLWLGAIISSSFIIFLLLIGLLTRFYIFPIDQNTNNMKYPMPASSAFGMLFVCLAITIAASAAFLWNNRENGKELNQIRTMDMSTPAPSPASLVYETELESFPHQSLRQATTVLLGRRPNLKKILSEFKEENIGVYVSGPRTMRQEVAAVCSSFSTDNLHFESISFSW
;
A
#
# COMPACT_ATOMS: atom_id res chain seq x y z
N MET A 1 -2.99 -41.29 3.46
CA MET A 1 -3.75 -40.06 3.80
C MET A 1 -3.37 -39.66 5.21
N GLY A 2 -2.42 -38.73 5.37
CA GLY A 2 -2.06 -38.23 6.70
C GLY A 2 -3.16 -37.32 7.23
N SER A 3 -3.68 -37.62 8.41
CA SER A 3 -4.61 -36.74 9.14
C SER A 3 -3.96 -35.37 9.30
N GLY A 4 -4.49 -34.36 8.63
CA GLY A 4 -4.04 -32.97 8.80
C GLY A 4 -4.12 -32.55 10.28
N PRO A 5 -3.28 -31.61 10.72
CA PRO A 5 -3.28 -31.14 12.11
C PRO A 5 -4.68 -30.64 12.51
N SER A 6 -5.12 -30.97 13.72
CA SER A 6 -6.43 -30.54 14.22
C SER A 6 -6.54 -29.00 14.25
N ALA A 7 -7.77 -28.46 14.14
CA ALA A 7 -8.00 -27.02 14.21
C ALA A 7 -7.44 -26.37 15.50
N SER A 8 -7.39 -27.13 16.60
CA SER A 8 -6.77 -26.70 17.87
C SER A 8 -5.24 -26.57 17.76
N SER A 9 -4.59 -27.52 17.10
CA SER A 9 -3.15 -27.52 16.86
C SER A 9 -2.73 -26.35 15.97
N MET A 10 -3.53 -26.00 14.96
CA MET A 10 -3.25 -24.87 14.07
C MET A 10 -3.43 -23.52 14.76
N LYS A 11 -4.45 -23.36 15.61
CA LYS A 11 -4.59 -22.17 16.47
C LYS A 11 -3.37 -21.99 17.38
N MET A 12 -2.88 -23.08 17.98
CA MET A 12 -1.68 -23.06 18.81
C MET A 12 -0.45 -22.63 18.00
N VAL A 13 -0.23 -23.19 16.81
CA VAL A 13 0.88 -22.81 15.93
C VAL A 13 0.81 -21.33 15.53
N SER A 14 -0.37 -20.83 15.13
CA SER A 14 -0.57 -19.41 14.80
C SER A 14 -0.31 -18.49 15.99
N ALA A 15 -0.69 -18.90 17.21
CA ALA A 15 -0.42 -18.14 18.44
C ALA A 15 1.09 -18.11 18.78
N VAL A 16 1.79 -19.24 18.64
CA VAL A 16 3.24 -19.32 18.86
C VAL A 16 3.99 -18.44 17.86
N ILE A 17 3.63 -18.50 16.57
CA ILE A 17 4.23 -17.63 15.54
C ILE A 17 3.98 -16.16 15.87
N THR A 18 2.76 -15.81 16.28
CA THR A 18 2.40 -14.44 16.68
C THR A 18 3.26 -13.96 17.85
N LEU A 19 3.41 -14.77 18.89
CA LEU A 19 4.23 -14.43 20.06
C LEU A 19 5.69 -14.22 19.67
N LEU A 20 6.25 -15.12 18.87
CA LEU A 20 7.62 -15.03 18.37
C LEU A 20 7.84 -13.71 17.60
N LEU A 21 6.96 -13.42 16.64
CA LEU A 21 7.04 -12.19 15.84
C LEU A 21 6.96 -10.94 16.71
N MET A 22 6.11 -10.94 17.74
CA MET A 22 6.00 -9.82 18.67
C MET A 22 7.20 -9.62 19.57
N VAL A 23 7.82 -10.71 20.05
CA VAL A 23 9.07 -10.63 20.82
C VAL A 23 10.19 -10.03 19.96
N VAL A 24 10.32 -10.48 18.70
CA VAL A 24 11.33 -9.94 17.78
C VAL A 24 11.06 -8.47 17.46
N PHE A 25 9.80 -8.10 17.21
CA PHE A 25 9.43 -6.71 16.95
C PHE A 25 9.68 -5.79 18.16
N LEU A 26 9.33 -6.23 19.37
CA LEU A 26 9.58 -5.47 20.59
C LEU A 26 11.09 -5.30 20.84
N GLY A 27 11.87 -6.36 20.61
CA GLY A 27 13.34 -6.31 20.65
C GLY A 27 13.90 -5.31 19.63
N TYR A 28 13.37 -5.29 18.41
CA TYR A 28 13.76 -4.32 17.38
C TYR A 28 13.46 -2.87 17.80
N MET A 29 12.29 -2.61 18.40
CA MET A 29 11.95 -1.28 18.94
C MET A 29 12.82 -0.88 20.14
N MET A 30 13.20 -1.84 20.98
CA MET A 30 14.15 -1.62 22.07
C MET A 30 15.52 -1.20 21.54
N ILE A 31 16.01 -1.87 20.48
CA ILE A 31 17.26 -1.49 19.82
C ILE A 31 17.21 -0.03 19.39
N TRP A 32 16.18 0.40 18.66
CA TRP A 32 16.04 1.81 18.24
C TRP A 32 16.05 2.82 19.40
N SER A 33 15.49 2.43 20.54
CA SER A 33 15.45 3.28 21.74
C SER A 33 16.83 3.36 22.42
N MET A 34 17.61 2.28 22.34
CA MET A 34 18.95 2.19 22.90
C MET A 34 20.04 2.75 21.96
N THR A 35 19.84 2.69 20.64
CA THR A 35 20.78 3.17 19.63
C THR A 35 21.39 4.53 19.96
N PRO A 36 20.63 5.59 20.33
CA PRO A 36 21.19 6.91 20.56
C PRO A 36 21.96 7.06 21.89
N THR A 37 22.08 6.01 22.70
CA THR A 37 22.72 6.07 24.02
C THR A 37 24.19 5.68 23.98
N ASN A 38 24.99 6.25 24.88
CA ASN A 38 26.37 5.83 25.13
C ASN A 38 26.51 4.33 25.42
N THR A 39 25.56 3.71 26.12
CA THR A 39 25.59 2.27 26.39
C THR A 39 25.61 1.45 25.09
N PHE A 40 24.85 1.86 24.08
CA PHE A 40 24.84 1.18 22.81
C PHE A 40 26.16 1.37 22.05
N TYR A 41 26.62 2.62 21.87
CA TYR A 41 27.81 2.90 21.06
C TYR A 41 29.12 2.47 21.72
N LEU A 42 29.25 2.56 23.04
CA LEU A 42 30.51 2.27 23.74
C LEU A 42 30.63 0.80 24.15
N ASN A 43 29.51 0.12 24.42
CA ASN A 43 29.53 -1.25 24.92
C ASN A 43 28.91 -2.24 23.94
N TRP A 44 27.64 -2.06 23.56
CA TRP A 44 26.91 -3.10 22.81
C TRP A 44 27.38 -3.22 21.36
N PHE A 45 27.49 -2.11 20.64
CA PHE A 45 27.84 -2.11 19.22
C PHE A 45 29.26 -2.65 18.97
N PRO A 46 30.31 -2.24 19.74
CA PRO A 46 31.65 -2.81 19.58
C PRO A 46 31.70 -4.32 19.89
N ASP A 47 30.97 -4.78 20.90
CA ASP A 47 30.90 -6.21 21.24
C ASP A 47 30.21 -7.02 20.14
N VAL A 48 29.16 -6.48 19.53
CA VAL A 48 28.50 -7.10 18.38
C VAL A 48 29.44 -7.08 17.18
N GLU A 49 30.05 -5.94 16.87
CA GLU A 49 30.98 -5.77 15.76
C GLU A 49 32.15 -6.74 15.86
N LYS A 50 32.75 -6.92 17.05
CA LYS A 50 33.82 -7.90 17.27
C LYS A 50 33.39 -9.34 16.94
N LYS A 51 32.11 -9.68 17.15
CA LYS A 51 31.57 -11.02 16.88
C LYS A 51 31.07 -11.18 15.43
N THR A 52 30.66 -10.09 14.78
CA THR A 52 30.04 -10.13 13.44
C THR A 52 30.97 -9.69 12.31
N SER A 53 32.01 -8.90 12.63
CA SER A 53 33.04 -8.47 11.69
C SER A 53 33.92 -9.67 11.34
N SER A 54 33.43 -10.44 10.38
CA SER A 54 34.14 -11.56 9.78
C SER A 54 34.81 -11.11 8.49
N THR A 55 35.77 -11.91 8.03
CA THR A 55 36.40 -11.74 6.71
C THR A 55 35.42 -11.88 5.54
N TYR A 56 34.17 -12.28 5.80
CA TYR A 56 33.10 -12.42 4.82
C TYR A 56 32.12 -11.25 4.84
N LEU A 57 31.61 -10.86 6.01
CA LEU A 57 30.58 -9.81 6.07
C LEU A 57 31.12 -8.41 6.32
N GLY A 58 32.38 -8.27 6.76
CA GLY A 58 32.99 -6.97 7.01
C GLY A 58 32.19 -6.09 7.99
N GLU A 59 32.33 -4.77 7.84
CA GLU A 59 31.67 -3.76 8.69
C GLU A 59 30.14 -3.79 8.57
N GLN A 60 29.59 -4.08 7.38
CA GLN A 60 28.13 -4.15 7.20
C GLN A 60 27.46 -5.30 7.97
N GLY A 61 28.21 -6.31 8.42
CA GLY A 61 27.67 -7.48 9.10
C GLY A 61 26.89 -7.14 10.37
N SER A 62 27.39 -6.20 11.19
CA SER A 62 26.73 -5.78 12.43
C SER A 62 25.40 -5.06 12.14
N THR A 63 25.42 -4.09 11.21
CA THR A 63 24.22 -3.34 10.81
C THR A 63 23.17 -4.24 10.16
N ILE A 64 23.59 -5.19 9.31
CA ILE A 64 22.68 -6.17 8.71
C ILE A 64 22.02 -7.03 9.80
N LEU A 65 22.80 -7.53 10.76
CA LEU A 65 22.27 -8.38 11.83
C LEU A 65 21.30 -7.63 12.75
N ILE A 66 21.63 -6.39 13.13
CA ILE A 66 20.84 -5.61 14.09
C ILE A 66 19.58 -5.03 13.43
N TYR A 67 19.69 -4.46 12.23
CA TYR A 67 18.61 -3.68 11.63
C TYR A 67 17.90 -4.39 10.47
N THR A 68 18.63 -5.05 9.58
CA THR A 68 18.03 -5.67 8.38
C THR A 68 17.38 -7.02 8.70
N PHE A 69 18.12 -7.91 9.35
CA PHE A 69 17.72 -9.30 9.58
C PHE A 69 16.40 -9.45 10.36
N PRO A 70 16.16 -8.73 11.48
CA PRO A 70 14.93 -8.92 12.25
C PRO A 70 13.67 -8.63 11.46
N ILE A 71 13.69 -7.60 10.61
CA ILE A 71 12.55 -7.23 9.77
C ILE A 71 12.34 -8.24 8.64
N LEU A 72 13.40 -8.69 7.97
CA LEU A 72 13.26 -9.69 6.91
C LEU A 72 12.84 -11.05 7.47
N PHE A 73 13.27 -11.38 8.69
CA PHE A 73 12.78 -12.53 9.45
C PHE A 73 11.28 -12.39 9.74
N ILE A 74 10.85 -11.25 10.29
CA ILE A 74 9.43 -10.96 10.52
C ILE A 74 8.65 -11.09 9.21
N ALA A 75 9.12 -10.51 8.11
CA ALA A 75 8.45 -10.56 6.82
C ALA A 75 8.32 -12.00 6.27
N THR A 76 9.36 -12.82 6.44
CA THR A 76 9.37 -14.22 5.99
C THR A 76 8.42 -15.08 6.81
N VAL A 77 8.47 -14.98 8.13
CA VAL A 77 7.61 -15.75 9.04
C VAL A 77 6.16 -15.26 8.99
N ALA A 78 5.95 -13.95 8.82
CA ALA A 78 4.62 -13.37 8.58
C ALA A 78 3.99 -13.91 7.29
N SER A 79 4.78 -14.10 6.23
CA SER A 79 4.31 -14.74 4.99
C SER A 79 3.82 -16.18 5.25
N LEU A 80 4.56 -16.96 6.05
CA LEU A 80 4.11 -18.30 6.46
C LEU A 80 2.82 -18.23 7.30
N TYR A 81 2.74 -17.31 8.26
CA TYR A 81 1.55 -17.09 9.08
C TYR A 81 0.32 -16.75 8.23
N LEU A 82 0.45 -15.82 7.29
CA LEU A 82 -0.64 -15.40 6.41
C LEU A 82 -1.11 -16.54 5.49
N HIS A 83 -0.19 -17.39 5.03
CA HIS A 83 -0.55 -18.60 4.28
C HIS A 83 -1.38 -19.57 5.13
N LEU A 84 -0.94 -19.85 6.36
CA LEU A 84 -1.65 -20.74 7.27
C LEU A 84 -3.04 -20.18 7.57
N VAL A 85 -3.16 -18.90 7.95
CA VAL A 85 -4.44 -18.26 8.23
C VAL A 85 -5.36 -18.35 7.00
N LYS A 86 -4.88 -18.00 5.80
CA LYS A 86 -5.69 -18.05 4.57
C LYS A 86 -6.27 -19.45 4.29
N LYS A 87 -5.55 -20.52 4.62
CA LYS A 87 -5.99 -21.91 4.38
C LYS A 87 -7.08 -22.38 5.34
N TYR A 88 -7.11 -21.85 6.57
CA TYR A 88 -8.04 -22.27 7.61
C TYR A 88 -9.21 -21.31 7.84
N ASP A 89 -9.10 -20.04 7.42
CA ASP A 89 -10.09 -18.98 7.64
C ASP A 89 -11.26 -19.02 6.63
N HIS A 90 -11.58 -20.18 6.04
CA HIS A 90 -12.81 -20.34 5.25
C HIS A 90 -14.06 -20.47 6.14
N ASP A 91 -13.92 -20.70 7.45
CA ASP A 91 -15.08 -20.85 8.36
C ASP A 91 -14.89 -20.35 9.81
N HIS A 92 -13.71 -19.92 10.25
CA HIS A 92 -13.48 -19.59 11.68
C HIS A 92 -12.62 -18.36 11.98
N ASN A 93 -13.33 -17.25 12.05
CA ASN A 93 -13.23 -16.05 12.88
C ASN A 93 -12.23 -16.07 14.07
N THR A 94 -10.92 -16.21 13.81
CA THR A 94 -9.87 -16.11 14.84
C THR A 94 -8.73 -15.22 14.38
N ARG A 95 -8.86 -13.90 14.60
CA ARG A 95 -7.72 -12.97 14.49
C ARG A 95 -7.56 -12.19 15.78
N PHE A 96 -6.67 -12.69 16.62
CA PHE A 96 -6.20 -12.11 17.89
C PHE A 96 -5.76 -10.64 17.73
N PHE A 97 -5.22 -10.25 16.57
CA PHE A 97 -4.83 -8.86 16.27
C PHE A 97 -5.97 -7.92 15.89
N SER A 98 -7.04 -8.45 15.29
CA SER A 98 -8.22 -7.63 14.98
C SER A 98 -8.84 -7.07 16.25
N GLN A 99 -8.80 -7.84 17.35
CA GLN A 99 -9.25 -7.44 18.69
C GLN A 99 -8.30 -6.44 19.36
N MET A 100 -6.97 -6.59 19.24
CA MET A 100 -6.01 -5.64 19.84
C MET A 100 -6.03 -4.25 19.16
N ILE A 101 -6.39 -4.19 17.87
CA ILE A 101 -6.55 -2.94 17.10
C ILE A 101 -8.00 -2.42 17.17
N LEU A 102 -8.89 -3.10 17.90
CA LEU A 102 -10.31 -2.76 17.99
C LEU A 102 -10.65 -1.65 18.97
N SER A 103 -9.67 -0.91 19.51
CA SER A 103 -9.96 0.45 19.97
C SER A 103 -9.89 1.41 18.78
N ARG A 104 -10.72 1.16 17.75
CA ARG A 104 -10.98 2.09 16.62
C ARG A 104 -11.80 3.30 17.06
N ARG A 105 -11.79 3.65 18.36
CA ARG A 105 -12.40 4.88 18.83
C ARG A 105 -11.69 6.04 18.17
N LEU A 106 -12.47 6.83 17.44
CA LEU A 106 -12.01 8.02 16.74
C LEU A 106 -11.43 8.99 17.77
N ALA A 107 -10.21 9.47 17.55
CA ALA A 107 -9.59 10.50 18.37
C ALA A 107 -9.81 11.88 17.77
N ILE A 108 -9.56 11.99 16.46
CA ILE A 108 -9.63 13.23 15.71
C ILE A 108 -10.54 13.01 14.51
N THR A 109 -11.64 13.76 14.46
CA THR A 109 -12.63 13.71 13.39
C THR A 109 -12.51 14.88 12.42
N LYS A 110 -11.78 15.95 12.80
CA LYS A 110 -11.56 17.17 12.00
C LYS A 110 -10.10 17.64 12.14
N GLY A 111 -9.51 18.14 11.05
CA GLY A 111 -8.14 18.70 11.05
C GLY A 111 -7.27 18.27 9.87
N PRO A 112 -6.04 18.80 9.74
CA PRO A 112 -5.13 18.54 8.62
C PRO A 112 -4.67 17.08 8.57
N LEU A 113 -4.56 16.41 9.72
CA LEU A 113 -4.17 15.00 9.87
C LEU A 113 -5.24 14.01 9.36
N GLY A 114 -6.46 14.45 9.10
CA GLY A 114 -7.53 13.59 8.60
C GLY A 114 -8.31 12.91 9.72
N ILE A 115 -8.91 11.76 9.42
CA ILE A 115 -9.61 10.92 10.40
C ILE A 115 -8.54 9.99 11.01
N VAL A 116 -8.27 10.16 12.30
CA VAL A 116 -7.20 9.44 13.01
C VAL A 116 -7.80 8.73 14.23
N THR A 117 -7.47 7.45 14.40
CA THR A 117 -7.90 6.67 15.57
C THR A 117 -7.03 6.98 16.80
N ARG A 118 -7.49 6.65 18.00
CA ARG A 118 -6.68 6.80 19.23
C ARG A 118 -5.38 5.99 19.17
N THR A 119 -5.42 4.80 18.61
CA THR A 119 -4.25 3.93 18.45
C THR A 119 -3.22 4.56 17.53
N GLU A 120 -3.64 5.10 16.38
CA GLU A 120 -2.76 5.78 15.43
C GLU A 120 -2.12 7.04 16.01
N LEU A 121 -2.89 7.82 16.77
CA LEU A 121 -2.38 8.99 17.47
C LEU A 121 -1.34 8.61 18.53
N THR A 122 -1.57 7.50 19.25
CA THR A 122 -0.62 6.97 20.24
C THR A 122 0.67 6.52 19.57
N PHE A 123 0.60 5.77 18.47
CA PHE A 123 1.78 5.37 17.70
C PHE A 123 2.56 6.58 17.16
N LEU A 124 1.85 7.60 16.64
CA LEU A 124 2.48 8.83 16.20
C LEU A 124 3.19 9.55 17.36
N ALA A 125 2.55 9.66 18.52
CA ALA A 125 3.13 10.28 19.71
C ALA A 125 4.37 9.51 20.22
N MET A 126 4.30 8.18 20.26
CA MET A 126 5.43 7.32 20.62
C MET A 126 6.60 7.48 19.63
N PHE A 127 6.31 7.56 18.34
CA PHE A 127 7.34 7.77 17.33
C PHE A 127 7.99 9.15 17.45
N VAL A 128 7.19 10.21 17.67
CA VAL A 128 7.75 11.55 17.94
C VAL A 128 8.59 11.55 19.22
N ALA A 129 8.13 10.88 20.28
CA ALA A 129 8.90 10.73 21.51
C ALA A 129 10.23 10.02 21.28
N LEU A 130 10.27 8.97 20.44
CA LEU A 130 11.51 8.32 20.03
C LEU A 130 12.46 9.29 19.32
N LEU A 131 11.96 10.11 18.39
CA LEU A 131 12.80 11.10 17.69
C LEU A 131 13.36 12.17 18.63
N VAL A 132 12.54 12.68 19.56
CA VAL A 132 12.96 13.65 20.56
C VAL A 132 13.98 13.03 21.53
N TRP A 133 13.73 11.81 21.99
CA TRP A 133 14.67 11.05 22.81
C TRP A 133 16.02 10.84 22.12
N SER A 134 16.00 10.43 20.85
CA SER A 134 17.22 10.23 20.07
C SER A 134 17.98 11.54 19.89
N LEU A 135 17.30 12.62 19.51
CA LEU A 135 17.93 13.92 19.34
C LEU A 135 18.54 14.42 20.65
N TYR A 136 17.80 14.32 21.75
CA TYR A 136 18.28 14.71 23.08
C TYR A 136 19.53 13.92 23.48
N SER A 137 19.48 12.59 23.35
CA SER A 137 20.59 11.71 23.79
C SER A 137 21.86 11.98 22.99
N TYR A 138 21.76 12.07 21.65
CA TYR A 138 22.89 12.41 20.79
C TYR A 138 23.52 13.77 21.14
N MET A 139 22.68 14.79 21.35
CA MET A 139 23.17 16.13 21.68
C MET A 139 23.76 16.22 23.08
N HIS A 140 23.12 15.60 24.08
CA HIS A 140 23.54 15.67 25.47
C HIS A 140 24.96 15.12 25.66
N ASP A 141 25.22 13.94 25.09
CA ASP A 141 26.49 13.25 25.25
C ASP A 141 27.64 13.99 24.56
N ILE A 142 27.42 14.49 23.34
CA ILE A 142 28.48 15.15 22.56
C ILE A 142 28.71 16.59 23.04
N PHE A 143 27.67 17.32 23.45
CA PHE A 143 27.81 18.69 23.96
C PHE A 143 28.65 18.77 25.24
N ALA A 144 28.72 17.70 26.03
CA ALA A 144 29.57 17.62 27.22
C ALA A 144 31.06 17.81 26.87
N PHE A 145 31.49 17.43 25.67
CA PHE A 145 32.89 17.51 25.22
C PHE A 145 33.16 18.67 24.25
N ALA A 146 32.14 19.47 23.91
CA ALA A 146 32.25 20.51 22.88
C ALA A 146 33.29 21.60 23.19
N SER A 147 33.50 21.95 24.46
CA SER A 147 34.53 22.94 24.84
C SER A 147 35.95 22.43 24.62
N VAL A 148 36.18 21.14 24.87
CA VAL A 148 37.48 20.49 24.67
C VAL A 148 37.78 20.35 23.18
N GLN A 149 36.80 19.93 22.39
CA GLN A 149 36.94 19.82 20.94
C GLN A 149 37.17 21.20 20.29
N ALA A 150 36.42 22.22 20.70
CA ALA A 150 36.62 23.60 20.22
C ALA A 150 38.04 24.10 20.47
N ALA A 151 38.61 23.79 21.65
CA ALA A 151 39.99 24.13 21.96
C ALA A 151 41.01 23.37 21.08
N GLN A 152 40.74 22.12 20.72
CA GLN A 152 41.60 21.30 19.86
C GLN A 152 41.57 21.77 18.39
N GLU A 153 40.39 22.10 17.88
CA GLU A 153 40.17 22.51 16.49
C GLU A 153 40.41 24.00 16.25
N LYS A 154 40.66 24.78 17.32
CA LYS A 154 40.79 26.25 17.31
C LYS A 154 39.53 26.93 16.76
N THR A 155 38.37 26.37 17.05
CA THR A 155 37.04 26.87 16.67
C THR A 155 36.30 27.41 17.89
N GLN A 156 35.18 28.11 17.67
CA GLN A 156 34.34 28.59 18.77
C GLN A 156 33.41 27.47 19.25
N VAL A 157 33.08 27.47 20.55
CA VAL A 157 32.24 26.42 21.15
C VAL A 157 30.87 26.31 20.49
N TRP A 158 30.29 27.41 20.02
CA TRP A 158 28.99 27.37 19.34
C TRP A 158 29.09 26.74 17.93
N GLU A 159 30.24 26.84 17.26
CA GLU A 159 30.47 26.23 15.95
C GLU A 159 30.50 24.71 16.06
N VAL A 160 31.24 24.17 17.04
CA VAL A 160 31.27 22.73 17.33
C VAL A 160 29.90 22.21 17.76
N LYS A 161 29.15 22.98 18.55
CA LYS A 161 27.77 22.64 18.93
C LYS A 161 26.84 22.61 17.70
N LEU A 162 27.04 23.50 16.73
CA LEU A 162 26.25 23.53 15.49
C LEU A 162 26.58 22.34 14.59
N GLU A 163 27.85 22.00 14.41
CA GLU A 163 28.29 20.81 13.69
C GLU A 163 27.69 19.54 14.29
N THR A 164 27.76 19.43 15.62
CA THR A 164 27.21 18.31 16.38
C THR A 164 25.69 18.21 16.24
N ALA A 165 24.98 19.35 16.29
CA ALA A 165 23.54 19.39 16.06
C ALA A 165 23.20 18.93 14.64
N GLY A 166 23.99 19.35 13.65
CA GLY A 166 23.90 18.87 12.26
C GLY A 166 24.04 17.36 12.18
N LEU A 167 25.10 16.77 12.76
CA LEU A 167 25.30 15.32 12.78
C LEU A 167 24.14 14.57 13.45
N SER A 168 23.69 15.06 14.61
CA SER A 168 22.58 14.47 15.37
C SER A 168 21.29 14.46 14.57
N LEU A 169 20.98 15.55 13.86
CA LEU A 169 19.84 15.62 12.95
C LEU A 169 19.96 14.60 11.81
N GLY A 170 21.15 14.41 11.24
CA GLY A 170 21.40 13.38 10.21
C GLY A 170 21.11 11.96 10.73
N LEU A 171 21.60 11.63 11.93
CA LEU A 171 21.37 10.32 12.57
C LEU A 171 19.89 10.08 12.90
N VAL A 172 19.19 11.09 13.43
CA VAL A 172 17.74 11.02 13.68
C VAL A 172 16.96 10.92 12.37
N GLY A 173 17.40 11.60 11.32
CA GLY A 173 16.82 11.52 9.98
C GLY A 173 16.89 10.10 9.40
N ASN A 174 17.99 9.36 9.66
CA ASN A 174 18.11 7.95 9.27
C ASN A 174 17.06 7.06 9.93
N THR A 175 16.65 7.35 11.17
CA THR A 175 15.54 6.66 11.82
C THR A 175 14.25 6.85 11.03
N CYS A 176 13.93 8.10 10.66
CA CYS A 176 12.73 8.39 9.86
C CYS A 176 12.77 7.71 8.48
N LEU A 177 13.94 7.75 7.83
CA LEU A 177 14.14 7.13 6.52
C LEU A 177 14.00 5.60 6.57
N ALA A 178 14.44 4.95 7.65
CA ALA A 178 14.29 3.51 7.84
C ALA A 178 12.82 3.05 7.83
N PHE A 179 11.91 3.89 8.34
CA PHE A 179 10.48 3.59 8.35
C PHE A 179 9.73 4.08 7.11
N LEU A 180 10.33 4.95 6.28
CA LEU A 180 9.64 5.68 5.19
C LEU A 180 9.07 4.77 4.09
N PHE A 181 9.72 3.64 3.81
CA PHE A 181 9.37 2.74 2.69
C PHE A 181 8.38 1.62 3.06
N PHE A 182 8.21 1.27 4.34
CA PHE A 182 7.21 0.26 4.73
C PHE A 182 5.80 0.57 4.25
N PRO A 183 5.27 1.81 4.43
CA PRO A 183 3.87 2.09 4.10
C PRO A 183 3.54 2.01 2.60
N VAL A 184 4.56 2.11 1.73
CA VAL A 184 4.40 2.09 0.27
C VAL A 184 4.65 0.71 -0.36
N ALA A 185 5.05 -0.28 0.45
CA ALA A 185 5.24 -1.66 0.01
C ALA A 185 3.89 -2.41 -0.03
N ARG A 186 3.19 -2.37 -1.17
CA ARG A 186 1.77 -2.76 -1.32
C ARG A 186 1.51 -4.23 -0.98
N GLY A 187 2.37 -5.12 -1.45
CA GLY A 187 2.32 -6.57 -1.19
C GLY A 187 3.09 -7.01 0.06
N SER A 188 3.45 -6.10 0.98
CA SER A 188 4.26 -6.44 2.15
C SER A 188 3.50 -7.33 3.14
N SER A 189 4.09 -8.47 3.49
CA SER A 189 3.58 -9.37 4.54
C SER A 189 3.62 -8.71 5.92
N VAL A 190 4.55 -7.78 6.16
CA VAL A 190 4.67 -7.05 7.43
C VAL A 190 3.44 -6.19 7.67
N LEU A 191 3.00 -5.42 6.66
CA LEU A 191 1.78 -4.60 6.80
C LEU A 191 0.56 -5.46 7.11
N HIS A 192 0.38 -6.55 6.37
CA HIS A 192 -0.75 -7.47 6.54
C HIS A 192 -0.74 -8.18 7.90
N PHE A 193 0.44 -8.53 8.43
CA PHE A 193 0.58 -9.11 9.77
C PHE A 193 0.09 -8.16 10.86
N PHE A 194 0.42 -6.87 10.76
CA PHE A 194 -0.08 -5.84 11.67
C PHE A 194 -1.53 -5.39 11.34
N GLY A 195 -2.20 -6.02 10.39
CA GLY A 195 -3.58 -5.68 10.00
C GLY A 195 -3.71 -4.32 9.30
N LEU A 196 -2.60 -3.80 8.76
CA LEU A 196 -2.55 -2.55 8.00
C LEU A 196 -2.63 -2.85 6.50
N THR A 197 -3.36 -2.02 5.76
CA THR A 197 -3.28 -2.00 4.30
C THR A 197 -2.31 -0.93 3.84
N SER A 198 -1.77 -1.10 2.64
CA SER A 198 -0.97 -0.06 1.99
C SER A 198 -1.74 1.26 1.85
N GLU A 199 -3.03 1.19 1.53
CA GLU A 199 -3.92 2.35 1.40
C GLU A 199 -4.07 3.14 2.69
N ALA A 200 -4.36 2.45 3.80
CA ALA A 200 -4.44 3.06 5.12
C ALA A 200 -3.08 3.61 5.56
N SER A 201 -1.99 3.03 5.05
CA SER A 201 -0.62 3.36 5.44
C SER A 201 -0.03 4.55 4.67
N ILE A 202 -0.59 4.95 3.52
CA ILE A 202 -0.11 6.11 2.74
C ILE A 202 0.00 7.39 3.60
N LYS A 203 -0.92 7.60 4.56
CA LYS A 203 -0.85 8.74 5.47
C LYS A 203 0.44 8.75 6.31
N TYR A 204 0.94 7.58 6.72
CA TYR A 204 2.19 7.45 7.45
C TYR A 204 3.39 7.79 6.55
N HIS A 205 3.36 7.39 5.28
CA HIS A 205 4.39 7.79 4.31
C HIS A 205 4.42 9.31 4.14
N ILE A 206 3.25 9.97 4.06
CA ILE A 206 3.17 11.44 3.96
C ILE A 206 3.77 12.09 5.22
N TRP A 207 3.40 11.62 6.41
CA TRP A 207 3.93 12.17 7.68
C TRP A 207 5.45 11.96 7.80
N LEU A 208 5.92 10.74 7.60
CA LEU A 208 7.35 10.39 7.61
C LEU A 208 8.11 11.19 6.56
N GLY A 209 7.58 11.33 5.34
CA GLY A 209 8.23 12.09 4.27
C GLY A 209 8.42 13.56 4.63
N HIS A 210 7.42 14.20 5.24
CA HIS A 210 7.58 15.58 5.73
C HIS A 210 8.61 15.70 6.86
N ILE A 211 8.60 14.76 7.82
CA ILE A 211 9.55 14.76 8.95
C ILE A 211 10.98 14.52 8.44
N THR A 212 11.20 13.50 7.62
CA THR A 212 12.50 13.16 7.02
C THR A 212 13.09 14.35 6.26
N MET A 213 12.29 14.99 5.39
CA MET A 213 12.79 16.12 4.60
C MET A 213 13.06 17.37 5.43
N ALA A 214 12.25 17.65 6.45
CA ALA A 214 12.52 18.74 7.38
C ALA A 214 13.82 18.52 8.16
N ILE A 215 14.04 17.31 8.68
CA ILE A 215 15.25 16.96 9.44
C ILE A 215 16.49 16.99 8.55
N PHE A 216 16.45 16.41 7.34
CA PHE A 216 17.61 16.43 6.43
C PHE A 216 17.92 17.83 5.89
N THR A 217 16.91 18.68 5.70
CA THR A 217 17.13 20.08 5.34
C THR A 217 17.79 20.84 6.50
N ALA A 218 17.33 20.63 7.74
CA ALA A 218 17.97 21.20 8.92
C ALA A 218 19.41 20.71 9.11
N HIS A 219 19.67 19.42 8.89
CA HIS A 219 21.01 18.82 8.88
C HIS A 219 21.93 19.54 7.87
N GLY A 220 21.51 19.65 6.60
CA GLY A 220 22.29 20.34 5.57
C GLY A 220 22.53 21.81 5.89
N LEU A 221 21.50 22.53 6.37
CA LEU A 221 21.64 23.93 6.77
C LEU A 221 22.62 24.14 7.92
N CYS A 222 22.64 23.25 8.92
CA CYS A 222 23.62 23.34 10.02
C CYS A 222 25.06 23.25 9.50
N TYR A 223 25.34 22.31 8.59
CA TYR A 223 26.66 22.16 7.99
C TYR A 223 27.04 23.33 7.09
N VAL A 224 26.11 23.84 6.26
CA VAL A 224 26.38 25.02 5.42
C VAL A 224 26.72 26.25 6.28
N ILE A 225 25.99 26.48 7.36
CA ILE A 225 26.26 27.60 8.29
C ILE A 225 27.61 27.39 9.00
N TYR A 226 27.87 26.17 9.48
CA TYR A 226 29.15 25.81 10.12
C TYR A 226 30.34 26.06 9.20
N TRP A 227 30.32 25.50 7.98
CA TRP A 227 31.39 25.68 7.00
C TRP A 227 31.56 27.12 6.55
N SER A 228 30.47 27.89 6.48
CA SER A 228 30.55 29.33 6.21
C SER A 228 31.22 30.09 7.35
N SER A 229 30.98 29.72 8.61
CA SER A 229 31.57 30.37 9.79
C SER A 229 33.07 30.06 9.90
N THR A 230 33.45 28.80 9.70
CA THR A 230 34.84 28.33 9.83
C THR A 230 35.69 28.56 8.58
N GLN A 231 35.13 29.21 7.53
CA GLN A 231 35.77 29.45 6.24
C GLN A 231 36.17 28.16 5.48
N GLN A 232 35.41 27.08 5.67
CA GLN A 232 35.64 25.75 5.08
C GLN A 232 34.59 25.39 4.02
N ILE A 233 33.97 26.37 3.35
CA ILE A 233 32.86 26.14 2.41
C ILE A 233 33.20 25.19 1.25
N SER A 234 34.49 25.05 0.90
CA SER A 234 34.96 24.09 -0.09
C SER A 234 34.65 22.62 0.28
N GLN A 235 34.39 22.32 1.56
CA GLN A 235 33.97 20.99 2.01
C GLN A 235 32.64 20.55 1.38
N MET A 236 31.77 21.47 0.96
CA MET A 236 30.56 21.14 0.20
C MET A 236 30.86 20.40 -1.11
N LEU A 237 32.04 20.66 -1.71
CA LEU A 237 32.48 20.07 -2.96
C LEU A 237 33.34 18.81 -2.75
N GLU A 238 33.46 18.32 -1.52
CA GLU A 238 34.25 17.14 -1.20
C GLU A 238 33.53 15.85 -1.63
N TRP A 239 34.22 15.04 -2.44
CA TRP A 239 33.85 13.66 -2.73
C TRP A 239 34.90 12.72 -2.14
N SER A 240 34.58 12.11 -1.00
CA SER A 240 35.51 11.22 -0.30
C SER A 240 35.66 9.88 -1.04
N LYS A 241 36.90 9.53 -1.40
CA LYS A 241 37.21 8.24 -2.03
C LYS A 241 37.40 7.11 -1.00
N PHE A 242 37.91 7.45 0.18
CA PHE A 242 38.27 6.51 1.24
C PHE A 242 37.71 6.99 2.56
N ARG A 243 37.21 6.06 3.37
CA ARG A 243 36.78 6.38 4.74
C ARG A 243 38.03 6.63 5.59
N THR A 244 38.23 7.88 6.00
CA THR A 244 39.31 8.28 6.90
C THR A 244 38.73 8.86 8.18
N GLU A 245 39.54 8.95 9.25
CA GLU A 245 39.10 9.60 10.51
C GLU A 245 38.60 11.03 10.30
N LYS A 246 39.14 11.74 9.29
CA LYS A 246 38.81 13.14 8.96
C LYS A 246 37.71 13.32 7.91
N ALA A 247 37.54 12.39 6.97
CA ALA A 247 36.49 12.43 5.94
C ALA A 247 35.64 11.16 6.01
N LYS A 248 34.54 11.24 6.78
CA LYS A 248 33.64 10.10 7.05
C LYS A 248 32.55 9.92 5.98
N VAL A 249 32.23 10.95 5.20
CA VAL A 249 31.11 10.99 4.25
C VAL A 249 31.46 11.75 2.96
N SER A 250 30.69 11.52 1.89
CA SER A 250 30.81 12.30 0.64
C SER A 250 29.78 13.42 0.59
N ASN A 251 30.20 14.67 0.78
CA ASN A 251 29.31 15.82 0.90
C ASN A 251 28.56 16.13 -0.41
N VAL A 252 29.25 16.07 -1.55
CA VAL A 252 28.62 16.26 -2.87
C VAL A 252 27.48 15.26 -3.11
N ALA A 253 27.64 14.01 -2.68
CA ALA A 253 26.58 13.01 -2.77
C ALA A 253 25.39 13.39 -1.87
N GLY A 254 25.65 13.89 -0.67
CA GLY A 254 24.62 14.41 0.24
C GLY A 254 23.85 15.58 -0.37
N GLU A 255 24.54 16.53 -1.02
CA GLU A 255 23.92 17.68 -1.68
C GLU A 255 23.03 17.26 -2.86
N ILE A 256 23.48 16.33 -3.70
CA ILE A 256 22.68 15.80 -4.81
C ILE A 256 21.44 15.08 -4.28
N ALA A 257 21.60 14.27 -3.21
CA ALA A 257 20.48 13.62 -2.56
C ALA A 257 19.49 14.64 -1.98
N LEU A 258 19.97 15.66 -1.25
CA LEU A 258 19.12 16.70 -0.66
C LEU A 258 18.37 17.50 -1.74
N LEU A 259 19.04 17.88 -2.83
CA LEU A 259 18.40 18.60 -3.95
C LEU A 259 17.28 17.77 -4.57
N ALA A 260 17.52 16.49 -4.87
CA ALA A 260 16.49 15.58 -5.37
C ALA A 260 15.32 15.47 -4.35
N GLY A 261 15.65 15.35 -3.07
CA GLY A 261 14.69 15.34 -1.96
C GLY A 261 13.82 16.60 -1.89
N LEU A 262 14.43 17.79 -2.02
CA LEU A 262 13.74 19.08 -1.97
C LEU A 262 12.78 19.25 -3.15
N VAL A 263 13.17 18.85 -4.36
CA VAL A 263 12.29 18.86 -5.54
C VAL A 263 11.08 17.96 -5.31
N MET A 264 11.31 16.72 -4.82
CA MET A 264 10.21 15.81 -4.46
C MET A 264 9.31 16.40 -3.37
N TRP A 265 9.89 17.02 -2.36
CA TRP A 265 9.16 17.57 -1.21
C TRP A 265 8.27 18.74 -1.62
N ALA A 266 8.81 19.66 -2.43
CA ALA A 266 8.08 20.82 -2.95
C ALA A 266 6.85 20.40 -3.77
N THR A 267 6.98 19.40 -4.65
CA THR A 267 5.85 18.95 -5.47
C THR A 267 4.85 18.09 -4.69
N SER A 268 5.24 17.52 -3.55
CA SER A 268 4.40 16.69 -2.68
C SER A 268 3.43 17.49 -1.80
N PHE A 269 3.59 18.82 -1.68
CA PHE A 269 2.65 19.64 -0.92
C PHE A 269 1.23 19.55 -1.51
N GLY A 270 0.25 19.32 -0.63
CA GLY A 270 -1.11 19.01 -1.05
C GLY A 270 -1.77 20.05 -1.97
N ARG A 271 -1.38 21.34 -1.91
CA ARG A 271 -1.88 22.37 -2.83
C ARG A 271 -1.34 22.17 -4.26
N ILE A 272 -0.04 21.89 -4.38
CA ILE A 272 0.64 21.69 -5.67
C ILE A 272 0.17 20.37 -6.28
N ARG A 273 0.27 19.27 -5.53
CA ARG A 273 -0.14 17.94 -5.98
C ARG A 273 -1.58 17.86 -6.49
N ARG A 274 -2.53 18.57 -5.85
CA ARG A 274 -3.94 18.58 -6.29
C ARG A 274 -4.18 19.37 -7.57
N LYS A 275 -3.34 20.37 -7.88
CA LYS A 275 -3.46 21.20 -9.08
C LYS A 275 -2.63 20.65 -10.24
N PHE A 276 -1.46 20.09 -9.93
CA PHE A 276 -0.47 19.60 -10.88
C PHE A 276 -0.04 18.17 -10.51
N PHE A 277 -0.97 17.22 -10.67
CA PHE A 277 -0.74 15.82 -10.30
C PHE A 277 0.43 15.19 -11.06
N GLU A 278 0.55 15.48 -12.37
CA GLU A 278 1.61 14.90 -13.21
C GLU A 278 3.00 15.40 -12.80
N LEU A 279 3.13 16.68 -12.47
CA LEU A 279 4.39 17.24 -11.95
C LEU A 279 4.81 16.53 -10.66
N PHE A 280 3.89 16.34 -9.72
CA PHE A 280 4.13 15.53 -8.53
C PHE A 280 4.54 14.10 -8.92
N TYR A 281 3.75 13.42 -9.75
CA TYR A 281 3.96 12.03 -10.12
C TYR A 281 5.37 11.78 -10.72
N TYR A 282 5.77 12.58 -11.70
CA TYR A 282 7.07 12.40 -12.36
C TYR A 282 8.24 12.85 -11.49
N SER A 283 8.13 14.00 -10.80
CA SER A 283 9.20 14.45 -9.90
C SER A 283 9.44 13.50 -8.73
N HIS A 284 8.40 12.83 -8.22
CA HIS A 284 8.54 11.88 -7.12
C HIS A 284 9.40 10.66 -7.48
N HIS A 285 9.61 10.36 -8.78
CA HIS A 285 10.53 9.30 -9.22
C HIS A 285 12.01 9.63 -8.95
N LEU A 286 12.33 10.90 -8.63
CA LEU A 286 13.66 11.30 -8.16
C LEU A 286 14.07 10.60 -6.86
N TYR A 287 13.19 9.83 -6.22
CA TYR A 287 13.55 8.97 -5.08
C TYR A 287 14.69 8.01 -5.45
N VAL A 288 14.80 7.59 -6.72
CA VAL A 288 15.90 6.74 -7.19
C VAL A 288 17.23 7.48 -7.07
N VAL A 289 17.28 8.74 -7.50
CA VAL A 289 18.46 9.61 -7.37
C VAL A 289 18.76 9.86 -5.89
N PHE A 290 17.73 10.20 -5.10
CA PHE A 290 17.86 10.41 -3.65
C PHE A 290 18.51 9.20 -2.96
N VAL A 291 18.01 7.99 -3.19
CA VAL A 291 18.54 6.78 -2.52
C VAL A 291 19.95 6.45 -2.98
N ILE A 292 20.24 6.50 -4.28
CA ILE A 292 21.59 6.20 -4.81
C ILE A 292 22.63 7.13 -4.19
N PHE A 293 22.36 8.43 -4.21
CA PHE A 293 23.29 9.43 -3.68
C PHE A 293 23.31 9.46 -2.15
N TYR A 294 22.22 9.10 -1.47
CA TYR A 294 22.24 8.85 -0.03
C TYR A 294 23.20 7.70 0.33
N VAL A 295 23.17 6.59 -0.42
CA VAL A 295 24.09 5.47 -0.18
C VAL A 295 25.53 5.88 -0.44
N PHE A 296 25.81 6.69 -1.48
CA PHE A 296 27.15 7.24 -1.70
C PHE A 296 27.59 8.26 -0.63
N HIS A 297 26.65 8.99 -0.03
CA HIS A 297 26.93 9.95 1.02
C HIS A 297 27.46 9.26 2.29
N ILE A 298 26.73 8.27 2.82
CA ILE A 298 27.07 7.62 4.12
C ILE A 298 27.79 6.26 3.99
N GLY A 299 27.74 5.64 2.81
CA GLY A 299 28.29 4.32 2.54
C GLY A 299 27.31 3.17 2.75
N PHE A 300 27.61 2.03 2.14
CA PHE A 300 26.74 0.86 2.17
C PHE A 300 26.50 0.26 3.55
N ALA A 301 27.56 0.15 4.38
CA ALA A 301 27.47 -0.46 5.70
C ALA A 301 26.50 0.28 6.63
N GLN A 302 26.52 1.61 6.59
CA GLN A 302 25.61 2.48 7.33
C GLN A 302 24.22 2.50 6.67
N SER A 303 24.15 2.48 5.33
CA SER A 303 22.88 2.40 4.59
C SER A 303 22.09 1.12 4.86
N CYS A 304 22.74 0.05 5.34
CA CYS A 304 22.07 -1.18 5.78
C CYS A 304 21.07 -0.94 6.94
N LEU A 305 21.13 0.20 7.62
CA LEU A 305 20.13 0.60 8.63
C LEU A 305 18.76 0.90 7.99
N ILE A 306 18.72 1.52 6.80
CA ILE A 306 17.47 1.81 6.08
C ILE A 306 17.03 0.70 5.12
N LEU A 307 17.94 -0.26 4.88
CA LEU A 307 17.74 -1.37 3.95
C LEU A 307 16.49 -2.20 4.21
N PRO A 308 16.04 -2.57 5.44
CA PRO A 308 14.89 -3.46 5.59
C PRO A 308 13.60 -2.96 4.93
N GLY A 309 13.24 -1.69 5.16
CA GLY A 309 12.05 -1.10 4.53
C GLY A 309 12.20 -0.96 3.02
N PHE A 310 13.38 -0.53 2.57
CA PHE A 310 13.67 -0.37 1.15
C PHE A 310 13.74 -1.72 0.41
N TYR A 311 14.25 -2.77 1.04
CA TYR A 311 14.39 -4.12 0.49
C TYR A 311 13.01 -4.73 0.19
N LEU A 312 12.08 -4.63 1.14
CA LEU A 312 10.70 -5.07 0.93
C LEU A 312 10.01 -4.25 -0.17
N PHE A 313 10.27 -2.95 -0.23
CA PHE A 313 9.77 -2.09 -1.31
C PHE A 313 10.33 -2.47 -2.68
N LEU A 314 11.62 -2.83 -2.78
CA LEU A 314 12.24 -3.28 -4.03
C LEU A 314 11.64 -4.60 -4.53
N ILE A 315 11.46 -5.59 -3.64
CA ILE A 315 10.78 -6.85 -3.98
C ILE A 315 9.38 -6.55 -4.53
N ASP A 316 8.60 -5.77 -3.78
CA ASP A 316 7.24 -5.39 -4.15
C ASP A 316 7.19 -4.60 -5.47
N ARG A 317 8.13 -3.66 -5.70
CA ARG A 317 8.27 -2.92 -6.96
C ARG A 317 8.60 -3.83 -8.14
N TYR A 318 9.50 -4.78 -7.96
CA TYR A 318 9.89 -5.69 -9.02
C TYR A 318 8.78 -6.69 -9.36
N LEU A 319 8.08 -7.22 -8.36
CA LEU A 319 6.92 -8.10 -8.57
C LEU A 319 5.80 -7.38 -9.34
N ARG A 320 5.54 -6.11 -9.03
CA ARG A 320 4.61 -5.28 -9.83
C ARG A 320 5.08 -5.09 -11.27
N LEU A 321 6.37 -4.86 -11.48
CA LEU A 321 6.94 -4.73 -12.82
C LEU A 321 6.72 -6.01 -13.64
N LEU A 322 6.90 -7.18 -13.04
CA LEU A 322 6.61 -8.47 -13.67
C LEU A 322 5.12 -8.65 -13.97
N GLN A 323 4.25 -8.26 -13.03
CA GLN A 323 2.79 -8.29 -13.24
C GLN A 323 2.36 -7.38 -14.39
N SER A 324 2.94 -6.17 -14.47
CA SER A 324 2.55 -5.18 -15.47
C SER A 324 2.89 -5.56 -16.91
N GLN A 325 3.83 -6.48 -17.13
CA GLN A 325 4.17 -6.94 -18.48
C GLN A 325 3.05 -7.77 -19.13
N LYS A 326 2.06 -8.24 -18.35
CA LYS A 326 0.94 -9.01 -18.89
C LYS A 326 -0.13 -8.07 -19.46
N LYS A 327 -0.50 -8.29 -20.73
CA LYS A 327 -1.68 -7.68 -21.35
C LYS A 327 -2.92 -8.45 -20.90
N ILE A 328 -3.91 -7.73 -20.39
CA ILE A 328 -5.11 -8.31 -19.82
C ILE A 328 -6.26 -8.29 -20.83
N ARG A 329 -6.98 -9.40 -20.92
CA ARG A 329 -8.16 -9.54 -21.77
C ARG A 329 -9.30 -8.66 -21.26
N SER A 330 -9.56 -7.56 -21.96
CA SER A 330 -10.77 -6.75 -21.82
C SER A 330 -11.98 -7.50 -22.39
N VAL A 331 -13.06 -7.62 -21.62
CA VAL A 331 -14.28 -8.35 -22.02
C VAL A 331 -15.33 -7.37 -22.52
N ALA A 332 -15.68 -6.37 -21.70
CA ALA A 332 -16.72 -5.42 -22.02
C ALA A 332 -16.49 -4.06 -21.33
N ALA A 333 -17.01 -2.99 -21.93
CA ALA A 333 -17.11 -1.66 -21.34
C ALA A 333 -18.57 -1.17 -21.34
N ARG A 334 -19.09 -0.72 -20.20
CA ARG A 334 -20.40 -0.05 -20.11
C ARG A 334 -20.19 1.44 -19.89
N ILE A 335 -20.75 2.25 -20.78
CA ILE A 335 -20.66 3.71 -20.74
C ILE A 335 -21.98 4.25 -20.19
N LEU A 336 -21.88 4.94 -19.05
CA LEU A 336 -23.01 5.54 -18.36
C LEU A 336 -23.18 7.02 -18.75
N PRO A 337 -24.41 7.55 -18.74
CA PRO A 337 -24.70 8.97 -19.00
C PRO A 337 -23.95 9.94 -18.08
N SER A 338 -23.51 9.47 -16.91
CA SER A 338 -22.76 10.20 -15.90
C SER A 338 -21.28 10.43 -16.24
N LYS A 339 -20.87 10.26 -17.49
CA LYS A 339 -19.46 10.22 -17.92
C LYS A 339 -18.66 9.22 -17.08
N THR A 340 -19.22 8.04 -16.88
CA THR A 340 -18.63 6.96 -16.07
C THR A 340 -18.55 5.71 -16.93
N VAL A 341 -17.47 4.95 -16.77
CA VAL A 341 -17.21 3.72 -17.51
C VAL A 341 -17.03 2.58 -16.52
N GLU A 342 -17.77 1.49 -16.71
CA GLU A 342 -17.46 0.20 -16.08
C GLU A 342 -16.64 -0.64 -17.07
N LEU A 343 -15.42 -1.03 -16.69
CA LEU A 343 -14.58 -1.95 -17.46
C LEU A 343 -14.63 -3.33 -16.84
N ASN A 344 -14.76 -4.36 -17.67
CA ASN A 344 -14.79 -5.76 -17.28
C ASN A 344 -13.60 -6.48 -17.91
N PHE A 345 -12.82 -7.17 -17.08
CA PHE A 345 -11.67 -7.96 -17.51
C PHE A 345 -11.93 -9.44 -17.23
N SER A 346 -11.28 -10.32 -18.01
CA SER A 346 -11.30 -11.75 -17.74
C SER A 346 -10.49 -12.09 -16.49
N LYS A 347 -10.99 -13.00 -15.66
CA LYS A 347 -10.39 -13.45 -14.40
C LYS A 347 -10.02 -14.92 -14.47
N SER A 348 -8.85 -15.29 -13.95
CA SER A 348 -8.48 -16.71 -13.78
C SER A 348 -9.29 -17.35 -12.65
N SER A 349 -9.71 -18.61 -12.81
CA SER A 349 -10.49 -19.36 -11.80
C SER A 349 -9.82 -19.42 -10.42
N GLY A 350 -8.49 -19.48 -10.36
CA GLY A 350 -7.72 -19.49 -9.12
C GLY A 350 -7.58 -18.14 -8.40
N LEU A 351 -8.11 -17.04 -8.97
CA LEU A 351 -8.03 -15.71 -8.36
C LEU A 351 -9.26 -15.43 -7.49
N SER A 352 -9.06 -15.50 -6.18
CA SER A 352 -10.02 -15.00 -5.18
C SER A 352 -9.61 -13.60 -4.70
N TYR A 353 -10.60 -12.78 -4.35
CA TYR A 353 -10.40 -11.44 -3.78
C TYR A 353 -11.58 -11.04 -2.89
N ALA A 354 -11.31 -10.26 -1.86
CA ALA A 354 -12.32 -9.78 -0.93
C ALA A 354 -13.10 -8.56 -1.48
N PRO A 355 -14.32 -8.29 -0.99
CA PRO A 355 -15.02 -7.04 -1.30
C PRO A 355 -14.17 -5.82 -0.93
N THR A 356 -14.38 -4.71 -1.63
CA THR A 356 -13.63 -3.45 -1.49
C THR A 356 -12.15 -3.50 -1.87
N SER A 357 -11.67 -4.62 -2.41
CA SER A 357 -10.32 -4.74 -2.96
C SER A 357 -10.07 -3.72 -4.07
N ILE A 358 -8.81 -3.37 -4.27
CA ILE A 358 -8.39 -2.35 -5.25
C ILE A 358 -7.47 -2.95 -6.30
N ALA A 359 -7.68 -2.55 -7.55
CA ALA A 359 -6.81 -2.86 -8.66
C ALA A 359 -6.23 -1.57 -9.24
N PHE A 360 -4.98 -1.63 -9.68
CA PHE A 360 -4.31 -0.55 -10.39
C PHE A 360 -4.35 -0.85 -11.88
N ILE A 361 -4.72 0.17 -12.67
CA ILE A 361 -4.96 0.02 -14.10
C ILE A 361 -4.01 0.94 -14.85
N ASN A 362 -3.39 0.37 -15.88
CA ASN A 362 -2.64 1.09 -16.88
C ASN A 362 -3.25 0.83 -18.26
N VAL A 363 -3.39 1.89 -19.04
CA VAL A 363 -3.85 1.85 -20.43
C VAL A 363 -2.72 2.44 -21.28
N PRO A 364 -1.85 1.61 -21.90
CA PRO A 364 -0.64 2.08 -22.57
C PRO A 364 -0.88 3.07 -23.71
N SER A 365 -2.06 3.02 -24.35
CA SER A 365 -2.44 3.96 -25.42
C SER A 365 -2.68 5.39 -24.92
N ILE A 366 -2.90 5.57 -23.61
CA ILE A 366 -3.05 6.88 -22.95
C ILE A 366 -1.71 7.27 -22.31
N SER A 367 -1.16 6.39 -21.47
CA SER A 367 0.14 6.61 -20.83
C SER A 367 0.81 5.29 -20.48
N ARG A 368 2.08 5.16 -20.82
CA ARG A 368 2.89 3.96 -20.50
C ARG A 368 3.32 3.88 -19.03
N MET A 369 3.28 5.01 -18.31
CA MET A 369 3.82 5.09 -16.94
C MET A 369 2.75 5.33 -15.88
N GLN A 370 1.57 5.84 -16.23
CA GLN A 370 0.54 6.18 -15.25
C GLN A 370 -0.28 4.95 -14.82
N TRP A 371 -0.28 4.67 -13.52
CA TRP A 371 -1.09 3.63 -12.88
C TRP A 371 -2.12 4.26 -11.98
N HIS A 372 -3.40 3.97 -12.21
CA HIS A 372 -4.51 4.54 -11.46
C HIS A 372 -5.26 3.46 -10.67
N PRO A 373 -5.46 3.63 -9.36
CA PRO A 373 -6.22 2.68 -8.56
C PRO A 373 -7.72 2.88 -8.73
N PHE A 374 -8.42 1.76 -8.80
CA PHE A 374 -9.87 1.71 -8.81
C PHE A 374 -10.34 0.57 -7.91
N THR A 375 -11.40 0.85 -7.15
CA THR A 375 -12.08 -0.19 -6.37
C THR A 375 -12.74 -1.19 -7.30
N ILE A 376 -12.54 -2.47 -7.01
CA ILE A 376 -13.18 -3.58 -7.71
C ILE A 376 -14.64 -3.62 -7.28
N THR A 377 -15.54 -3.57 -8.25
CA THR A 377 -17.00 -3.56 -8.03
C THR A 377 -17.62 -4.95 -8.16
N SER A 378 -16.96 -5.87 -8.87
CA SER A 378 -17.34 -7.26 -8.97
C SER A 378 -17.16 -8.02 -7.65
N ASN A 379 -17.79 -9.17 -7.53
CA ASN A 379 -17.64 -10.07 -6.39
C ASN A 379 -16.99 -11.38 -6.83
N SER A 380 -15.95 -11.84 -6.12
CA SER A 380 -15.19 -13.01 -6.59
C SER A 380 -15.99 -14.32 -6.59
N ASN A 381 -16.98 -14.45 -5.71
CA ASN A 381 -17.84 -15.63 -5.59
C ASN A 381 -18.97 -15.64 -6.64
N MET A 382 -19.51 -14.47 -6.99
CA MET A 382 -20.56 -14.33 -8.00
C MET A 382 -20.02 -14.26 -9.42
N ASP A 383 -18.94 -13.50 -9.61
CA ASP A 383 -18.31 -13.22 -10.90
C ASP A 383 -17.07 -14.12 -11.04
N SER A 384 -17.27 -15.40 -11.36
CA SER A 384 -16.20 -16.42 -11.38
C SER A 384 -15.16 -16.22 -12.48
N ASP A 385 -15.53 -15.60 -13.60
CA ASP A 385 -14.72 -15.42 -14.81
C ASP A 385 -14.39 -13.94 -15.10
N LYS A 386 -14.88 -13.00 -14.27
CA LYS A 386 -14.76 -11.56 -14.50
C LYS A 386 -14.29 -10.78 -13.28
N ILE A 387 -13.63 -9.67 -13.56
CA ILE A 387 -13.31 -8.62 -12.59
C ILE A 387 -13.68 -7.27 -13.18
N SER A 388 -14.44 -6.48 -12.41
CA SER A 388 -15.05 -5.23 -12.88
C SER A 388 -14.58 -4.06 -12.04
N VAL A 389 -14.38 -2.93 -12.70
CA VAL A 389 -13.95 -1.66 -12.11
C VAL A 389 -14.77 -0.54 -12.69
N VAL A 390 -14.98 0.51 -11.90
CA VAL A 390 -15.78 1.67 -12.33
C VAL A 390 -14.91 2.92 -12.26
N ILE A 391 -14.81 3.60 -13.40
CA ILE A 391 -13.95 4.76 -13.63
C ILE A 391 -14.84 5.96 -13.97
N LYS A 392 -14.80 6.99 -13.13
CA LYS A 392 -15.49 8.25 -13.38
C LYS A 392 -14.54 9.23 -14.06
N CYS A 393 -15.03 9.93 -15.09
CA CYS A 393 -14.28 10.96 -15.83
C CYS A 393 -14.12 12.24 -15.01
N ASP A 394 -13.13 12.29 -14.12
CA ASP A 394 -12.82 13.45 -13.24
C ASP A 394 -11.39 14.02 -13.45
N GLY A 395 -10.53 13.38 -14.24
CA GLY A 395 -9.15 13.83 -14.54
C GLY A 395 -8.72 13.59 -16.00
N SER A 396 -7.55 14.10 -16.40
CA SER A 396 -7.03 14.04 -17.79
C SER A 396 -7.01 12.61 -18.33
N TRP A 397 -6.34 11.69 -17.62
CA TRP A 397 -6.26 10.27 -17.99
C TRP A 397 -7.65 9.63 -18.17
N SER A 398 -8.57 9.85 -17.22
CA SER A 398 -9.92 9.28 -17.28
C SER A 398 -10.78 9.92 -18.38
N HIS A 399 -10.47 11.15 -18.77
CA HIS A 399 -11.15 11.86 -19.85
C HIS A 399 -10.76 11.28 -21.20
N GLU A 400 -9.46 11.05 -21.43
CA GLU A 400 -8.97 10.40 -22.64
C GLU A 400 -9.54 8.98 -22.77
N LEU A 401 -9.56 8.21 -21.69
CA LEU A 401 -10.21 6.89 -21.67
C LEU A 401 -11.69 6.96 -22.07
N TYR A 402 -12.42 7.91 -21.50
CA TYR A 402 -13.83 8.12 -21.84
C TYR A 402 -14.03 8.51 -23.31
N GLN A 403 -13.16 9.35 -23.86
CA GLN A 403 -13.21 9.77 -25.27
C GLN A 403 -12.97 8.59 -26.22
N ILE A 404 -11.93 7.77 -25.96
CA ILE A 404 -11.61 6.57 -26.74
C ILE A 404 -12.81 5.64 -26.81
N LEU A 405 -13.46 5.39 -25.66
CA LEU A 405 -14.59 4.46 -25.57
C LEU A 405 -15.90 5.06 -26.11
N SER A 406 -16.10 6.37 -25.97
CA SER A 406 -17.32 7.04 -26.43
C SER A 406 -17.32 7.34 -27.94
N SER A 407 -16.21 7.10 -28.63
CA SER A 407 -16.08 7.29 -30.08
C SER A 407 -17.18 6.56 -30.88
N PRO A 408 -17.63 7.10 -32.03
CA PRO A 408 -18.58 6.42 -32.92
C PRO A 408 -18.05 5.07 -33.42
N SER A 409 -16.74 4.98 -33.67
CA SER A 409 -16.00 3.76 -34.01
C SER A 409 -15.12 3.33 -32.83
N PRO A 410 -15.71 2.70 -31.79
CA PRO A 410 -14.93 2.24 -30.64
C PRO A 410 -13.89 1.22 -31.10
N THR A 411 -12.70 1.28 -30.50
CA THR A 411 -11.62 0.34 -30.77
C THR A 411 -12.08 -1.09 -30.49
N SER A 412 -11.82 -1.99 -31.44
CA SER A 412 -12.17 -3.42 -31.31
C SER A 412 -11.40 -4.12 -30.18
N ARG A 413 -10.28 -3.52 -29.74
CA ARG A 413 -9.40 -4.00 -28.67
C ARG A 413 -8.95 -2.81 -27.82
N LEU A 414 -8.98 -2.99 -26.49
CA LEU A 414 -8.39 -2.08 -25.53
C LEU A 414 -7.26 -2.81 -24.80
N GLU A 415 -6.03 -2.38 -25.03
CA GLU A 415 -4.87 -2.91 -24.29
C GLU A 415 -4.86 -2.34 -22.87
N VAL A 416 -4.90 -3.23 -21.88
CA VAL A 416 -4.92 -2.87 -20.47
C VAL A 416 -3.96 -3.77 -19.71
N SER A 417 -3.24 -3.19 -18.74
CA SER A 417 -2.48 -3.93 -17.75
C SER A 417 -3.10 -3.70 -16.37
N VAL A 418 -3.20 -4.76 -15.57
CA VAL A 418 -3.82 -4.73 -14.24
C VAL A 418 -2.83 -5.21 -13.19
N GLU A 419 -2.69 -4.44 -12.13
CA GLU A 419 -1.90 -4.75 -10.93
C GLU A 419 -2.85 -4.93 -9.73
N GLY A 420 -2.58 -5.92 -8.88
CA GLY A 420 -3.50 -6.36 -7.80
C GLY A 420 -4.23 -7.66 -8.16
N PRO A 421 -5.38 -7.97 -7.51
CA PRO A 421 -6.11 -7.18 -6.51
C PRO A 421 -5.38 -7.04 -5.17
N TYR A 422 -5.48 -5.88 -4.54
CA TYR A 422 -5.02 -5.61 -3.18
C TYR A 422 -6.21 -5.66 -2.22
N GLU A 423 -6.14 -6.58 -1.25
CA GLU A 423 -7.24 -6.86 -0.34
C GLU A 423 -7.24 -5.92 0.88
N PRO A 424 -8.42 -5.50 1.38
CA PRO A 424 -8.54 -4.85 2.68
C PRO A 424 -8.29 -5.85 3.82
N PRO A 425 -8.12 -5.39 5.08
CA PRO A 425 -8.18 -6.29 6.23
C PRO A 425 -9.60 -6.89 6.27
N SER A 426 -9.72 -8.17 6.60
CA SER A 426 -11.02 -8.85 6.56
C SER A 426 -12.06 -8.14 7.43
N THR A 427 -13.10 -7.60 6.77
CA THR A 427 -14.27 -7.00 7.41
C THR A 427 -15.41 -8.00 7.37
N ASN A 428 -15.82 -8.48 8.55
CA ASN A 428 -16.98 -9.35 8.65
C ASN A 428 -18.25 -8.48 8.62
N PHE A 429 -18.78 -8.24 7.41
CA PHE A 429 -20.03 -7.50 7.22
C PHE A 429 -21.24 -8.18 7.87
N MET A 430 -21.17 -9.49 8.08
CA MET A 430 -22.26 -10.32 8.62
C MET A 430 -22.40 -10.22 10.14
N ARG A 431 -21.46 -9.55 10.84
CA ARG A 431 -21.51 -9.38 12.31
C ARG A 431 -22.56 -8.38 12.77
N TYR A 432 -23.04 -7.54 11.87
CA TYR A 432 -23.97 -6.45 12.17
C TYR A 432 -25.39 -6.88 11.86
N GLU A 433 -26.35 -6.30 12.56
CA GLU A 433 -27.78 -6.47 12.24
C GLU A 433 -28.20 -5.55 11.10
N LYS A 434 -27.55 -4.37 11.03
CA LYS A 434 -27.79 -3.35 10.02
C LYS A 434 -26.49 -2.71 9.55
N LEU A 435 -26.39 -2.49 8.24
CA LEU A 435 -25.31 -1.77 7.57
C LEU A 435 -25.83 -0.46 6.99
N VAL A 436 -25.25 0.65 7.42
CA VAL A 436 -25.52 1.98 6.86
C VAL A 436 -24.36 2.37 5.98
N LEU A 437 -24.60 2.46 4.67
CA LEU A 437 -23.58 2.75 3.67
C LEU A 437 -23.79 4.19 3.15
N VAL A 438 -22.87 5.11 3.45
CA VAL A 438 -22.98 6.54 3.09
C VAL A 438 -21.99 6.88 1.98
N SER A 439 -22.48 7.15 0.77
CA SER A 439 -21.65 7.42 -0.41
C SER A 439 -21.84 8.82 -0.98
N GLY A 440 -20.76 9.36 -1.56
CA GLY A 440 -20.76 10.62 -2.29
C GLY A 440 -20.19 10.45 -3.69
N GLY A 441 -21.01 10.64 -4.72
CA GLY A 441 -20.61 10.50 -6.13
C GLY A 441 -20.06 9.11 -6.44
N SER A 442 -18.84 9.05 -7.01
CA SER A 442 -18.15 7.79 -7.29
C SER A 442 -17.77 6.99 -6.04
N GLY A 443 -17.93 7.55 -4.83
CA GLY A 443 -17.72 6.83 -3.57
C GLY A 443 -18.63 5.61 -3.38
N ILE A 444 -19.65 5.42 -4.22
CA ILE A 444 -20.53 4.24 -4.19
C ILE A 444 -19.81 2.93 -4.59
N THR A 445 -18.72 2.99 -5.35
CA THR A 445 -18.04 1.81 -5.91
C THR A 445 -17.65 0.72 -4.91
N PRO A 446 -17.05 0.99 -3.73
CA PRO A 446 -16.81 -0.05 -2.72
C PRO A 446 -18.10 -0.73 -2.27
N PHE A 447 -19.20 0.02 -2.15
CA PHE A 447 -20.45 -0.51 -1.64
C PHE A 447 -21.14 -1.44 -2.63
N ILE A 448 -20.88 -1.29 -3.93
CA ILE A 448 -21.35 -2.25 -4.94
C ILE A 448 -20.79 -3.65 -4.62
N SER A 449 -19.49 -3.76 -4.34
CA SER A 449 -18.86 -5.05 -4.02
C SER A 449 -19.37 -5.66 -2.70
N ILE A 450 -19.66 -4.81 -1.69
CA ILE A 450 -20.22 -5.24 -0.40
C ILE A 450 -21.64 -5.77 -0.60
N ILE A 451 -22.49 -5.03 -1.32
CA ILE A 451 -23.88 -5.41 -1.58
C ILE A 451 -23.92 -6.73 -2.35
N ARG A 452 -23.04 -6.90 -3.36
CA ARG A 452 -22.93 -8.16 -4.10
C ARG A 452 -22.52 -9.33 -3.20
N GLU A 453 -21.55 -9.15 -2.29
CA GLU A 453 -21.18 -10.19 -1.32
C GLU A 453 -22.35 -10.57 -0.41
N ILE A 454 -23.05 -9.60 0.17
CA ILE A 454 -24.18 -9.89 1.06
C ILE A 454 -25.30 -10.58 0.28
N ASN A 455 -25.54 -10.20 -0.97
CA ASN A 455 -26.50 -10.85 -1.83
C ASN A 455 -26.12 -12.31 -2.14
N PHE A 456 -24.84 -12.59 -2.42
CA PHE A 456 -24.34 -13.94 -2.58
C PHE A 456 -24.59 -14.79 -1.32
N GLN A 457 -24.28 -14.24 -0.15
CA GLN A 457 -24.52 -14.90 1.13
C GLN A 457 -26.01 -15.11 1.42
N SER A 458 -26.87 -14.15 1.07
CA SER A 458 -28.32 -14.23 1.23
C SER A 458 -28.96 -15.33 0.41
N ASN A 459 -28.37 -15.65 -0.74
CA ASN A 459 -28.85 -16.72 -1.61
C ASN A 459 -28.40 -18.12 -1.17
N ARG A 460 -27.42 -18.22 -0.25
CA ARG A 460 -27.04 -19.49 0.38
C ARG A 460 -27.97 -19.76 1.56
N ARG A 461 -28.64 -20.92 1.56
CA ARG A 461 -29.60 -21.30 2.61
C ARG A 461 -28.95 -21.27 4.00
N GLY A 462 -29.58 -20.57 4.96
CA GLY A 462 -29.25 -20.64 6.39
C GLY A 462 -28.51 -19.46 7.00
N ASN A 463 -28.03 -18.49 6.20
CA ASN A 463 -27.29 -17.33 6.72
C ASN A 463 -28.22 -16.14 7.01
N ARG A 464 -28.18 -15.60 8.24
CA ARG A 464 -28.77 -14.29 8.56
C ARG A 464 -27.92 -13.20 7.91
N THR A 465 -28.54 -12.32 7.11
CA THR A 465 -27.88 -11.20 6.44
C THR A 465 -28.27 -9.87 7.10
N PRO A 466 -27.36 -8.88 7.13
CA PRO A 466 -27.67 -7.56 7.65
C PRO A 466 -28.68 -6.82 6.76
N ARG A 467 -29.54 -6.01 7.37
CA ARG A 467 -30.34 -5.00 6.66
C ARG A 467 -29.42 -3.93 6.07
N ILE A 468 -29.58 -3.58 4.80
CA ILE A 468 -28.73 -2.59 4.14
C ILE A 468 -29.50 -1.30 3.91
N HIS A 469 -28.98 -0.20 4.44
CA HIS A 469 -29.48 1.15 4.18
C HIS A 469 -28.39 1.96 3.47
N LEU A 470 -28.57 2.19 2.17
CA LEU A 470 -27.62 2.88 1.31
C LEU A 470 -28.06 4.34 1.10
N ILE A 471 -27.27 5.28 1.60
CA ILE A 471 -27.47 6.72 1.46
C ILE A 471 -26.48 7.23 0.41
N CYS A 472 -26.97 7.68 -0.74
CA CYS A 472 -26.14 8.16 -1.84
C CYS A 472 -26.38 9.65 -2.07
N ALA A 473 -25.32 10.44 -2.13
CA ALA A 473 -25.38 11.85 -2.52
C ALA A 473 -24.75 12.06 -3.90
N PHE A 474 -25.55 12.51 -4.87
CA PHE A 474 -25.14 12.82 -6.23
C PHE A 474 -25.33 14.30 -6.55
N LYS A 475 -24.43 14.86 -7.37
CA LYS A 475 -24.56 16.27 -7.81
C LYS A 475 -25.74 16.47 -8.76
N LYS A 476 -25.84 15.61 -9.79
CA LYS A 476 -26.78 15.70 -10.92
C LYS A 476 -27.56 14.39 -11.08
N TYR A 477 -28.75 14.45 -11.67
CA TYR A 477 -29.62 13.30 -11.91
C TYR A 477 -28.96 12.22 -12.76
N ALA A 478 -28.15 12.59 -13.76
CA ALA A 478 -27.44 11.63 -14.63
C ALA A 478 -26.54 10.64 -13.85
N ASN A 479 -26.05 11.03 -12.66
CA ASN A 479 -25.22 10.16 -11.82
C ASN A 479 -26.02 9.05 -11.12
N LEU A 480 -27.35 9.13 -11.12
CA LEU A 480 -28.22 8.08 -10.58
C LEU A 480 -28.03 6.75 -11.34
N ALA A 481 -27.59 6.81 -12.61
CA ALA A 481 -27.23 5.64 -13.41
C ALA A 481 -26.14 4.77 -12.75
N MET A 482 -25.34 5.29 -11.81
CA MET A 482 -24.39 4.48 -11.05
C MET A 482 -25.08 3.41 -10.18
N LEU A 483 -26.35 3.60 -9.79
CA LEU A 483 -27.11 2.58 -9.07
C LEU A 483 -27.38 1.34 -9.94
N GLU A 484 -27.47 1.51 -11.26
CA GLU A 484 -27.65 0.41 -12.21
C GLU A 484 -26.43 -0.53 -12.27
N LEU A 485 -25.28 -0.12 -11.71
CA LEU A 485 -24.08 -0.95 -11.57
C LEU A 485 -24.16 -1.95 -10.41
N LEU A 486 -25.18 -1.85 -9.54
CA LEU A 486 -25.48 -2.90 -8.57
C LEU A 486 -25.84 -4.22 -9.26
N LEU A 487 -26.39 -4.12 -10.47
CA LEU A 487 -26.68 -5.25 -11.35
C LEU A 487 -25.46 -5.55 -12.25
N PRO A 488 -25.04 -6.81 -12.36
CA PRO A 488 -23.92 -7.23 -13.19
C PRO A 488 -24.24 -7.09 -14.68
N VAL A 489 -23.19 -7.12 -15.50
CA VAL A 489 -23.28 -7.01 -16.97
C VAL A 489 -23.81 -8.30 -17.62
N SER A 490 -23.76 -9.42 -16.91
CA SER A 490 -24.20 -10.72 -17.41
C SER A 490 -25.39 -11.18 -16.59
N GLY A 491 -26.36 -11.84 -17.24
CA GLY A 491 -27.66 -12.26 -16.70
C GLY A 491 -27.62 -13.27 -15.56
N THR A 492 -26.55 -13.34 -14.76
CA THR A 492 -26.59 -13.96 -13.43
C THR A 492 -27.71 -13.28 -12.66
N THR A 493 -28.79 -14.03 -12.44
CA THR A 493 -30.00 -13.57 -11.77
C THR A 493 -29.67 -13.14 -10.34
N LEU A 494 -29.32 -11.86 -10.16
CA LEU A 494 -29.39 -11.26 -8.84
C LEU A 494 -30.85 -11.09 -8.49
N ASP A 495 -31.39 -12.08 -7.79
CA ASP A 495 -32.63 -11.93 -7.06
C ASP A 495 -32.38 -11.00 -5.86
N LEU A 496 -32.50 -9.69 -6.09
CA LEU A 496 -32.42 -8.67 -5.05
C LEU A 496 -33.61 -8.73 -4.07
N SER A 497 -34.67 -9.47 -4.36
CA SER A 497 -35.88 -9.52 -3.51
C SER A 497 -35.61 -10.10 -2.12
N ARG A 498 -34.60 -10.97 -1.99
CA ARG A 498 -34.17 -11.54 -0.72
C ARG A 498 -33.32 -10.60 0.12
N LEU A 499 -32.76 -9.57 -0.51
CA LEU A 499 -31.93 -8.58 0.14
C LEU A 499 -32.81 -7.47 0.71
N GLN A 500 -32.76 -7.25 2.02
CA GLN A 500 -33.44 -6.11 2.65
C GLN A 500 -32.65 -4.81 2.40
N LEU A 501 -32.69 -4.34 1.16
CA LEU A 501 -31.99 -3.16 0.67
C LEU A 501 -32.93 -1.97 0.57
N GLN A 502 -32.58 -0.88 1.26
CA GLN A 502 -33.22 0.43 1.13
C GLN A 502 -32.20 1.44 0.60
N ILE A 503 -32.53 2.15 -0.47
CA ILE A 503 -31.65 3.14 -1.09
C ILE A 503 -32.30 4.53 -1.01
N GLU A 504 -31.59 5.49 -0.42
CA GLU A 504 -31.94 6.90 -0.46
C GLU A 504 -30.94 7.67 -1.33
N ALA A 505 -31.39 8.11 -2.52
CA ALA A 505 -30.57 8.85 -3.46
C ALA A 505 -30.89 10.35 -3.42
N TYR A 506 -29.97 11.15 -2.88
CA TYR A 506 -30.06 12.60 -2.77
C TYR A 506 -29.41 13.29 -3.97
N ILE A 507 -30.18 14.06 -4.74
CA ILE A 507 -29.66 14.92 -5.83
C ILE A 507 -29.51 16.35 -5.31
N THR A 508 -28.26 16.83 -5.24
CA THR A 508 -27.94 18.05 -4.48
C THR A 508 -27.94 19.36 -5.29
N GLN A 509 -27.90 19.32 -6.62
CA GLN A 509 -27.85 20.54 -7.46
C GLN A 509 -29.07 20.74 -8.37
N GLU A 510 -29.96 19.75 -8.45
CA GLU A 510 -31.13 19.79 -9.34
C GLU A 510 -32.40 19.61 -8.48
N THR A 511 -33.36 20.52 -8.68
CA THR A 511 -34.62 20.59 -7.93
C THR A 511 -35.80 19.99 -8.68
N GLU A 512 -35.69 19.88 -10.01
CA GLU A 512 -36.73 19.32 -10.86
C GLU A 512 -36.21 18.07 -11.60
N PRO A 513 -37.04 17.03 -11.75
CA PRO A 513 -36.70 15.89 -12.57
C PRO A 513 -36.70 16.33 -14.04
N ARG A 514 -35.53 16.55 -14.63
CA ARG A 514 -35.43 16.75 -16.07
C ARG A 514 -35.98 15.51 -16.78
N THR A 515 -36.81 15.71 -17.79
CA THR A 515 -37.09 14.74 -18.87
C THR A 515 -35.82 14.51 -19.66
N VAL A 516 -34.82 13.89 -19.04
CA VAL A 516 -33.63 13.43 -19.74
C VAL A 516 -34.11 12.29 -20.63
N ASN A 517 -34.02 12.48 -21.95
CA ASN A 517 -34.07 11.38 -22.92
C ASN A 517 -33.27 10.23 -22.30
N LYS A 518 -33.92 9.09 -22.04
CA LYS A 518 -33.30 7.89 -21.46
C LYS A 518 -32.06 7.57 -22.29
N SER A 519 -30.90 8.09 -21.88
CA SER A 519 -29.63 7.72 -22.48
C SER A 519 -29.36 6.38 -21.86
N SER A 520 -29.67 5.34 -22.63
CA SER A 520 -29.41 3.97 -22.23
C SER A 520 -27.91 3.79 -22.02
N ILE A 521 -27.56 2.91 -21.07
CA ILE A 521 -26.18 2.47 -20.92
C ILE A 521 -25.74 1.85 -22.25
N ARG A 522 -24.64 2.35 -22.82
CA ARG A 522 -24.04 1.78 -24.04
C ARG A 522 -23.02 0.74 -23.65
N THR A 523 -23.22 -0.51 -24.08
CA THR A 523 -22.27 -1.61 -23.86
C THR A 523 -21.42 -1.83 -25.10
N ILE A 524 -20.10 -1.93 -24.92
CA ILE A 524 -19.11 -2.27 -25.94
C ILE A 524 -18.53 -3.63 -25.57
N LEU A 525 -18.51 -4.56 -26.52
CA LEU A 525 -17.86 -5.86 -26.38
C LEU A 525 -16.53 -5.85 -27.12
N PHE A 526 -15.46 -6.29 -26.47
CA PHE A 526 -14.13 -6.34 -27.07
C PHE A 526 -13.87 -7.70 -27.69
N LYS A 527 -13.12 -7.73 -28.80
CA LYS A 527 -12.71 -8.97 -29.45
C LYS A 527 -11.56 -9.61 -28.67
N PRO A 528 -11.57 -10.95 -28.45
CA PRO A 528 -10.47 -11.63 -27.80
C PRO A 528 -9.23 -11.66 -28.70
N ASP A 529 -8.05 -11.50 -28.11
CA ASP A 529 -6.76 -11.70 -28.75
C ASP A 529 -6.02 -12.86 -28.07
N PRO A 530 -5.35 -13.76 -28.84
CA PRO A 530 -4.63 -14.90 -28.27
C PRO A 530 -3.44 -14.52 -27.37
N SER A 531 -2.91 -13.29 -27.50
CA SER A 531 -1.84 -12.77 -26.65
C SER A 531 -2.32 -12.22 -25.31
N ASP A 532 -3.63 -12.06 -25.12
CA ASP A 532 -4.21 -11.53 -23.88
C ASP A 532 -4.33 -12.63 -22.81
N ALA A 533 -3.93 -12.29 -21.59
CA ALA A 533 -4.05 -13.16 -20.42
C ALA A 533 -5.24 -12.75 -19.54
N PRO A 534 -5.84 -13.67 -18.76
CA PRO A 534 -6.74 -13.30 -17.70
C PRO A 534 -5.98 -12.64 -16.53
N VAL A 535 -6.68 -11.81 -15.76
CA VAL A 535 -6.17 -11.29 -14.48
C VAL A 535 -5.89 -12.47 -13.57
N SER A 536 -4.65 -12.52 -13.07
CA SER A 536 -4.13 -13.62 -12.23
C SER A 536 -3.23 -13.05 -11.13
N ALA A 537 -3.11 -13.78 -10.03
CA ALA A 537 -2.21 -13.44 -8.94
C ALA A 537 -0.75 -13.59 -9.38
N VAL A 538 0.10 -12.61 -9.08
CA VAL A 538 1.53 -12.59 -9.48
C VAL A 538 2.26 -13.87 -9.10
N LEU A 539 2.07 -14.31 -7.86
CA LEU A 539 2.72 -15.49 -7.26
C LEU A 539 1.76 -16.69 -7.12
N GLY A 540 0.61 -16.64 -7.81
CA GLY A 540 -0.33 -17.76 -7.88
C GLY A 540 -1.12 -17.99 -6.59
N PRO A 541 -1.73 -19.19 -6.42
CA PRO A 541 -2.59 -19.49 -5.26
C PRO A 541 -1.82 -19.49 -3.93
N ASN A 542 -0.56 -19.92 -3.95
CA ASN A 542 0.35 -19.94 -2.79
C ASN A 542 1.20 -18.66 -2.69
N SER A 543 0.59 -17.51 -2.99
CA SER A 543 1.29 -16.22 -3.12
C SER A 543 2.16 -15.86 -1.92
N TRP A 544 1.65 -16.09 -0.70
CA TRP A 544 2.37 -15.80 0.53
C TRP A 544 3.62 -16.67 0.73
N LEU A 545 3.54 -17.98 0.44
CA LEU A 545 4.72 -18.86 0.56
C LEU A 545 5.81 -18.45 -0.42
N TRP A 546 5.43 -18.16 -1.67
CA TRP A 546 6.37 -17.66 -2.67
C TRP A 546 6.97 -16.31 -2.27
N LEU A 547 6.19 -15.41 -1.67
CA LEU A 547 6.73 -14.15 -1.16
C LEU A 547 7.76 -14.39 -0.05
N GLY A 548 7.48 -15.27 0.90
CA GLY A 548 8.43 -15.68 1.94
C GLY A 548 9.69 -16.32 1.35
N ALA A 549 9.55 -17.19 0.34
CA ALA A 549 10.66 -17.82 -0.36
C ALA A 549 11.51 -16.80 -1.13
N ILE A 550 10.90 -15.80 -1.78
CA ILE A 550 11.62 -14.71 -2.45
C ILE A 550 12.42 -13.91 -1.43
N ILE A 551 11.81 -13.49 -0.32
CA ILE A 551 12.50 -12.70 0.72
C ILE A 551 13.70 -13.48 1.28
N SER A 552 13.50 -14.74 1.66
CA SER A 552 14.57 -15.55 2.25
C SER A 552 15.68 -15.90 1.24
N SER A 553 15.33 -16.37 0.04
CA SER A 553 16.31 -16.74 -0.98
C SER A 553 17.07 -15.54 -1.52
N SER A 554 16.42 -14.40 -1.79
CA SER A 554 17.11 -13.17 -2.20
C SER A 554 18.05 -12.66 -1.11
N PHE A 555 17.66 -12.75 0.16
CA PHE A 555 18.54 -12.33 1.26
C PHE A 555 19.76 -13.25 1.39
N ILE A 556 19.58 -14.57 1.26
CA ILE A 556 20.69 -15.54 1.26
C ILE A 556 21.63 -15.29 0.07
N ILE A 557 21.10 -15.10 -1.14
CA ILE A 557 21.91 -14.80 -2.34
C ILE A 557 22.68 -13.50 -2.12
N PHE A 558 22.05 -12.46 -1.57
CA PHE A 558 22.71 -11.20 -1.24
C PHE A 558 23.87 -11.38 -0.24
N LEU A 559 23.65 -12.14 0.84
CA LEU A 559 24.70 -12.45 1.83
C LEU A 559 25.86 -13.24 1.22
N LEU A 560 25.59 -14.16 0.30
CA LEU A 560 26.62 -14.90 -0.42
C LEU A 560 27.43 -13.97 -1.34
N LEU A 561 26.76 -13.12 -2.13
CA LEU A 561 27.42 -12.17 -3.03
C LEU A 561 28.32 -11.17 -2.29
N ILE A 562 27.80 -10.58 -1.21
CA ILE A 562 28.60 -9.65 -0.39
C ILE A 562 29.73 -10.39 0.34
N GLY A 563 29.49 -11.63 0.77
CA GLY A 563 30.48 -12.53 1.36
C GLY A 563 31.65 -12.81 0.43
N LEU A 564 31.35 -13.15 -0.82
CA LEU A 564 32.33 -13.41 -1.87
C LEU A 564 33.13 -12.16 -2.22
N LEU A 565 32.46 -11.02 -2.44
CA LEU A 565 33.12 -9.75 -2.75
C LEU A 565 34.05 -9.33 -1.62
N THR A 566 33.57 -9.37 -0.38
CA THR A 566 34.37 -8.94 0.77
C THR A 566 35.58 -9.85 0.94
N ARG A 567 35.39 -11.18 0.90
CA ARG A 567 36.47 -12.15 1.13
C ARG A 567 37.51 -12.18 0.03
N PHE A 568 37.10 -12.15 -1.23
CA PHE A 568 37.99 -12.39 -2.37
C PHE A 568 38.43 -11.12 -3.10
N TYR A 569 37.76 -9.98 -2.90
CA TYR A 569 38.10 -8.73 -3.58
C TYR A 569 38.50 -7.62 -2.61
N ILE A 570 37.66 -7.30 -1.62
CA ILE A 570 37.92 -6.17 -0.69
C ILE A 570 39.04 -6.51 0.29
N PHE A 571 38.93 -7.65 0.98
CA PHE A 571 39.86 -8.06 2.04
C PHE A 571 41.32 -8.21 1.56
N PRO A 572 41.61 -8.78 0.37
CA PRO A 572 42.98 -8.82 -0.16
C PRO A 572 43.57 -7.43 -0.49
N ILE A 573 42.73 -6.49 -0.94
CA ILE A 573 43.16 -5.12 -1.29
C ILE A 573 43.47 -4.30 -0.03
N ASP A 574 42.74 -4.52 1.06
CA ASP A 574 42.96 -3.84 2.33
C ASP A 574 44.20 -4.36 3.12
N GLN A 575 44.87 -5.41 2.63
CA GLN A 575 46.18 -5.90 3.12
C GLN A 575 46.28 -6.19 4.63
N ASN A 576 45.23 -6.72 5.28
CA ASN A 576 45.24 -7.03 6.73
C ASN A 576 45.49 -5.83 7.68
N THR A 577 45.59 -4.62 7.15
CA THR A 577 45.58 -3.37 7.91
C THR A 577 44.20 -2.78 7.73
N ASN A 578 43.43 -2.55 8.80
CA ASN A 578 42.10 -1.91 8.78
C ASN A 578 42.10 -0.45 8.26
N ASN A 579 43.01 -0.08 7.35
CA ASN A 579 43.22 1.24 6.79
C ASN A 579 42.27 1.56 5.61
N MET A 580 41.25 0.72 5.36
CA MET A 580 40.17 0.93 4.37
C MET A 580 40.66 1.53 3.05
N LYS A 581 41.62 0.86 2.40
CA LYS A 581 42.21 1.28 1.12
C LYS A 581 41.26 1.01 -0.06
N TYR A 582 40.21 0.23 0.14
CA TYR A 582 39.20 0.00 -0.88
C TYR A 582 38.25 1.21 -1.07
N PRO A 583 37.98 1.67 -2.31
CA PRO A 583 37.13 2.85 -2.53
C PRO A 583 35.69 2.66 -2.02
N MET A 584 35.26 3.55 -1.13
CA MET A 584 33.91 3.54 -0.54
C MET A 584 32.78 3.64 -1.58
N PRO A 585 32.87 4.48 -2.63
CA PRO A 585 31.85 4.52 -3.69
C PRO A 585 31.76 3.20 -4.46
N ALA A 586 32.88 2.51 -4.69
CA ALA A 586 32.88 1.22 -5.39
C ALA A 586 32.18 0.15 -4.54
N SER A 587 32.51 0.06 -3.26
CA SER A 587 31.84 -0.86 -2.31
C SER A 587 30.33 -0.62 -2.28
N SER A 588 29.96 0.67 -2.27
CA SER A 588 28.56 1.10 -2.28
C SER A 588 27.82 0.73 -3.57
N ALA A 589 28.48 0.90 -4.73
CA ALA A 589 27.92 0.48 -6.01
C ALA A 589 27.70 -1.03 -6.08
N PHE A 590 28.67 -1.83 -5.64
CA PHE A 590 28.53 -3.29 -5.59
C PHE A 590 27.43 -3.74 -4.63
N GLY A 591 27.36 -3.14 -3.43
CA GLY A 591 26.31 -3.43 -2.46
C GLY A 591 24.91 -3.20 -3.02
N MET A 592 24.68 -2.06 -3.67
CA MET A 592 23.41 -1.77 -4.35
C MET A 592 23.14 -2.76 -5.49
N LEU A 593 24.13 -3.04 -6.33
CA LEU A 593 24.01 -3.98 -7.45
C LEU A 593 23.61 -5.38 -6.97
N PHE A 594 24.24 -5.89 -5.91
CA PHE A 594 23.96 -7.21 -5.38
C PHE A 594 22.58 -7.34 -4.75
N VAL A 595 22.08 -6.30 -4.07
CA VAL A 595 20.69 -6.27 -3.60
C VAL A 595 19.73 -6.40 -4.79
N CYS A 596 19.92 -5.58 -5.82
CA CYS A 596 19.08 -5.61 -7.03
C CYS A 596 19.16 -6.95 -7.76
N LEU A 597 20.36 -7.50 -7.91
CA LEU A 597 20.60 -8.78 -8.59
C LEU A 597 19.94 -9.94 -7.83
N ALA A 598 20.12 -10.00 -6.51
CA ALA A 598 19.55 -11.06 -5.68
C ALA A 598 18.02 -11.07 -5.70
N ILE A 599 17.40 -9.88 -5.61
CA ILE A 599 15.93 -9.73 -5.72
C ILE A 599 15.46 -10.15 -7.12
N THR A 600 16.14 -9.67 -8.17
CA THR A 600 15.78 -9.97 -9.57
C THR A 600 15.81 -11.46 -9.85
N ILE A 601 16.87 -12.16 -9.42
CA ILE A 601 17.03 -13.61 -9.60
C ILE A 601 15.91 -14.37 -8.89
N ALA A 602 15.73 -14.12 -7.59
CA ALA A 602 14.76 -14.86 -6.78
C ALA A 602 13.30 -14.63 -7.25
N ALA A 603 12.93 -13.37 -7.49
CA ALA A 603 11.57 -13.02 -7.90
C ALA A 603 11.27 -13.48 -9.34
N SER A 604 12.22 -13.38 -10.27
CA SER A 604 12.05 -13.90 -11.64
C SER A 604 11.86 -15.41 -11.65
N ALA A 605 12.68 -16.14 -10.89
CA ALA A 605 12.57 -17.59 -10.78
C ALA A 605 11.19 -18.01 -10.27
N ALA A 606 10.71 -17.37 -9.19
CA ALA A 606 9.39 -17.62 -8.62
C ALA A 606 8.25 -17.27 -9.60
N PHE A 607 8.34 -16.13 -10.28
CA PHE A 607 7.33 -15.70 -11.25
C PHE A 607 7.25 -16.63 -12.47
N LEU A 608 8.40 -17.00 -13.05
CA LEU A 608 8.47 -17.92 -14.18
C LEU A 608 7.95 -19.31 -13.81
N TRP A 609 8.28 -19.80 -12.62
CA TRP A 609 7.76 -21.06 -12.10
C TRP A 609 6.23 -21.05 -12.04
N ASN A 610 5.67 -20.02 -11.42
CA ASN A 610 4.22 -19.88 -11.27
C ASN A 610 3.51 -19.71 -12.62
N ASN A 611 4.10 -18.95 -13.55
CA ASN A 611 3.52 -18.75 -14.87
C ASN A 611 3.50 -20.06 -15.69
N ARG A 612 4.51 -20.92 -15.52
CA ARG A 612 4.57 -22.24 -16.17
C ARG A 612 3.50 -23.18 -15.62
N GLU A 613 3.29 -23.21 -14.32
CA GLU A 613 2.24 -24.04 -13.70
C GLU A 613 0.84 -23.59 -14.12
N ASN A 614 0.55 -22.28 -14.05
CA ASN A 614 -0.74 -21.74 -14.52
C ASN A 614 -1.00 -22.02 -16.01
N GLY A 615 0.04 -22.01 -16.85
CA GLY A 615 -0.08 -22.33 -18.27
C GLY A 615 -0.45 -23.79 -18.53
N LYS A 616 0.04 -24.73 -17.71
CA LYS A 616 -0.35 -26.15 -17.79
C LYS A 616 -1.81 -26.35 -17.39
N GLU A 617 -2.25 -25.71 -16.30
CA GLU A 617 -3.64 -25.77 -15.84
C GLU A 617 -4.62 -25.17 -16.87
N LEU A 618 -4.30 -24.01 -17.44
CA LEU A 618 -5.14 -23.35 -18.45
C LEU A 618 -5.31 -24.21 -19.72
N ASN A 619 -4.24 -24.89 -20.13
CA ASN A 619 -4.27 -25.79 -21.28
C ASN A 619 -5.11 -27.04 -20.99
N GLN A 620 -5.02 -27.62 -19.79
CA GLN A 620 -5.88 -28.74 -19.39
C GLN A 620 -7.37 -28.34 -19.38
N ILE A 621 -7.71 -27.15 -18.88
CA ILE A 621 -9.08 -26.64 -18.84
C ILE A 621 -9.61 -26.38 -20.27
N ARG A 622 -8.82 -25.74 -21.15
CA ARG A 622 -9.21 -25.53 -22.57
C ARG A 622 -9.46 -26.84 -23.32
N THR A 623 -8.73 -27.90 -22.99
CA THR A 623 -8.90 -29.21 -23.62
C THR A 623 -10.19 -29.90 -23.14
N MET A 624 -10.63 -29.63 -21.90
CA MET A 624 -11.93 -30.08 -21.38
C MET A 624 -13.11 -29.25 -21.94
N ASP A 625 -12.99 -27.92 -22.04
CA ASP A 625 -14.09 -27.06 -22.52
C ASP A 625 -14.39 -27.22 -24.03
N MET A 626 -13.43 -27.71 -24.84
CA MET A 626 -13.68 -28.07 -26.25
C MET A 626 -14.67 -29.24 -26.44
N SER A 627 -15.09 -29.90 -25.36
CA SER A 627 -16.07 -30.99 -25.42
C SER A 627 -17.51 -30.59 -25.08
N THR A 628 -17.79 -29.29 -24.86
CA THR A 628 -19.16 -28.79 -24.61
C THR A 628 -19.58 -27.81 -25.72
N PRO A 629 -20.73 -28.02 -26.39
CA PRO A 629 -21.15 -27.15 -27.49
C PRO A 629 -21.53 -25.74 -26.99
N ALA A 630 -21.16 -24.72 -27.78
CA ALA A 630 -21.47 -23.32 -27.52
C ALA A 630 -23.01 -23.07 -27.50
N PRO A 631 -23.49 -22.14 -26.65
CA PRO A 631 -24.91 -21.81 -26.60
C PRO A 631 -25.36 -21.16 -27.92
N SER A 632 -26.55 -21.56 -28.38
CA SER A 632 -27.14 -21.13 -29.65
C SER A 632 -27.73 -19.71 -29.57
N PRO A 633 -27.91 -19.01 -30.72
CA PRO A 633 -28.38 -17.62 -30.78
C PRO A 633 -29.80 -17.39 -30.25
N ALA A 634 -30.57 -18.46 -30.02
CA ALA A 634 -31.92 -18.41 -29.47
C ALA A 634 -31.96 -18.05 -27.97
N SER A 635 -30.82 -18.09 -27.27
CA SER A 635 -30.71 -17.72 -25.84
C SER A 635 -30.83 -16.20 -25.59
N LEU A 636 -30.59 -15.36 -26.60
CA LEU A 636 -30.65 -13.90 -26.49
C LEU A 636 -32.08 -13.33 -26.41
N VAL A 637 -33.08 -14.05 -26.94
CA VAL A 637 -34.48 -13.58 -26.93
C VAL A 637 -35.15 -13.83 -25.58
N TYR A 638 -34.76 -14.89 -24.86
CA TYR A 638 -35.24 -15.19 -23.50
C TYR A 638 -34.63 -14.27 -22.42
N GLU A 639 -33.48 -13.63 -22.66
CA GLU A 639 -32.87 -12.69 -21.70
C GLU A 639 -33.66 -11.38 -21.56
N THR A 640 -34.30 -10.90 -22.63
CA THR A 640 -34.96 -9.57 -22.63
C THR A 640 -36.17 -9.47 -21.68
N GLU A 641 -36.92 -10.55 -21.48
CA GLU A 641 -38.05 -10.56 -20.52
C GLU A 641 -37.58 -10.74 -19.08
N LEU A 642 -36.49 -11.50 -18.86
CA LEU A 642 -35.92 -11.76 -17.54
C LEU A 642 -35.09 -10.59 -16.98
N GLU A 643 -34.54 -9.73 -17.85
CA GLU A 643 -33.83 -8.50 -17.45
C GLU A 643 -34.74 -7.48 -16.74
N SER A 644 -36.05 -7.51 -16.97
CA SER A 644 -36.99 -6.50 -16.43
C SER A 644 -37.15 -6.57 -14.90
N PHE A 645 -37.07 -7.77 -14.31
CA PHE A 645 -37.41 -8.02 -12.90
C PHE A 645 -36.35 -7.51 -11.89
N PRO A 646 -35.03 -7.70 -12.10
CA PRO A 646 -34.00 -7.12 -11.23
C PRO A 646 -34.00 -5.59 -11.27
N HIS A 647 -34.24 -5.00 -12.46
CA HIS A 647 -34.36 -3.56 -12.62
C HIS A 647 -35.59 -3.00 -11.90
N GLN A 648 -36.71 -3.72 -11.88
CA GLN A 648 -37.91 -3.33 -11.13
C GLN A 648 -37.68 -3.38 -9.61
N SER A 649 -37.05 -4.45 -9.11
CA SER A 649 -36.71 -4.61 -7.69
C SER A 649 -35.81 -3.48 -7.19
N LEU A 650 -34.78 -3.12 -7.98
CA LEU A 650 -33.89 -2.00 -7.66
C LEU A 650 -34.64 -0.66 -7.63
N ARG A 651 -35.59 -0.43 -8.54
CA ARG A 651 -36.42 0.78 -8.55
C ARG A 651 -37.33 0.86 -7.33
N GLN A 652 -37.94 -0.26 -6.92
CA GLN A 652 -38.78 -0.31 -5.73
C GLN A 652 -37.98 -0.04 -4.44
N ALA A 653 -36.73 -0.48 -4.38
CA ALA A 653 -35.83 -0.22 -3.26
C ALA A 653 -35.30 1.23 -3.22
N THR A 654 -35.46 2.02 -4.30
CA THR A 654 -34.82 3.34 -4.44
C THR A 654 -35.81 4.49 -4.25
N THR A 655 -35.54 5.33 -3.24
CA THR A 655 -36.20 6.62 -3.04
C THR A 655 -35.29 7.75 -3.51
N VAL A 656 -35.76 8.56 -4.47
CA VAL A 656 -34.99 9.69 -5.02
C VAL A 656 -35.49 11.01 -4.42
N LEU A 657 -34.55 11.80 -3.89
CA LEU A 657 -34.81 13.04 -3.17
C LEU A 657 -34.08 14.20 -3.85
N LEU A 658 -34.82 15.16 -4.40
CA LEU A 658 -34.27 16.27 -5.18
C LEU A 658 -34.02 17.52 -4.31
N GLY A 659 -33.05 18.34 -4.73
CA GLY A 659 -32.77 19.66 -4.16
C GLY A 659 -32.24 19.69 -2.72
N ARG A 660 -31.92 18.54 -2.10
CA ARG A 660 -31.54 18.48 -0.67
C ARG A 660 -30.33 17.60 -0.41
N ARG A 661 -29.59 17.92 0.66
CA ARG A 661 -28.50 17.09 1.18
C ARG A 661 -29.02 16.16 2.28
N PRO A 662 -28.41 14.97 2.45
CA PRO A 662 -28.79 14.07 3.53
C PRO A 662 -28.50 14.72 4.89
N ASN A 663 -29.49 14.75 5.79
CA ASN A 663 -29.28 15.14 7.17
C ASN A 663 -28.74 13.93 7.95
N LEU A 664 -27.44 13.69 7.82
CA LEU A 664 -26.79 12.49 8.35
C LEU A 664 -26.92 12.38 9.88
N LYS A 665 -26.92 13.51 10.59
CA LYS A 665 -27.14 13.52 12.04
C LYS A 665 -28.51 12.99 12.42
N LYS A 666 -29.56 13.45 11.72
CA LYS A 666 -30.93 12.99 11.95
C LYS A 666 -31.06 11.51 11.60
N ILE A 667 -30.64 11.12 10.40
CA ILE A 667 -30.78 9.74 9.90
C ILE A 667 -30.05 8.75 10.83
N LEU A 668 -28.81 9.04 11.21
CA LEU A 668 -28.04 8.16 12.10
C LEU A 668 -28.57 8.15 13.54
N SER A 669 -29.23 9.23 13.98
CA SER A 669 -29.84 9.29 15.32
C SER A 669 -31.09 8.43 15.47
N GLU A 670 -31.70 7.98 14.38
CA GLU A 670 -32.88 7.12 14.38
C GLU A 670 -32.51 5.65 14.66
N PHE A 671 -31.23 5.28 14.59
CA PHE A 671 -30.77 3.88 14.69
C PHE A 671 -30.06 3.58 16.03
N LYS A 672 -30.70 3.82 17.18
CA LYS A 672 -30.03 3.76 18.49
C LYS A 672 -29.90 2.37 19.14
N GLU A 673 -30.69 1.39 18.72
CA GLU A 673 -30.88 0.13 19.48
C GLU A 673 -30.22 -1.12 18.88
N GLU A 674 -29.70 -1.04 17.65
CA GLU A 674 -29.17 -2.19 16.90
C GLU A 674 -27.63 -2.17 16.81
N ASN A 675 -27.00 -3.33 16.63
CA ASN A 675 -25.58 -3.40 16.30
C ASN A 675 -25.34 -2.99 14.84
N ILE A 676 -24.83 -1.78 14.62
CA ILE A 676 -24.79 -1.11 13.31
C ILE A 676 -23.36 -0.88 12.83
N GLY A 677 -23.09 -1.33 11.60
CA GLY A 677 -21.89 -0.94 10.86
C GLY A 677 -22.15 0.27 9.98
N VAL A 678 -21.50 1.41 10.25
CA VAL A 678 -21.56 2.62 9.43
C VAL A 678 -20.33 2.72 8.56
N TYR A 679 -20.49 2.58 7.25
CA TYR A 679 -19.43 2.70 6.26
C TYR A 679 -19.59 3.99 5.46
N VAL A 680 -18.52 4.77 5.30
CA VAL A 680 -18.56 6.01 4.51
C VAL A 680 -17.49 6.02 3.42
N SER A 681 -17.85 6.47 2.21
CA SER A 681 -16.95 6.60 1.07
C SER A 681 -17.27 7.84 0.22
N GLY A 682 -16.26 8.67 -0.05
CA GLY A 682 -16.43 9.90 -0.85
C GLY A 682 -15.63 11.10 -0.33
N PRO A 683 -16.11 12.34 -0.55
CA PRO A 683 -15.40 13.57 -0.20
C PRO A 683 -14.96 13.63 1.26
N ARG A 684 -13.75 14.17 1.50
CA ARG A 684 -13.16 14.27 2.85
C ARG A 684 -14.11 14.93 3.87
N THR A 685 -14.78 16.01 3.48
CA THR A 685 -15.70 16.74 4.36
C THR A 685 -16.87 15.89 4.82
N MET A 686 -17.48 15.12 3.91
CA MET A 686 -18.57 14.20 4.21
C MET A 686 -18.11 13.07 5.14
N ARG A 687 -16.92 12.49 4.89
CA ARG A 687 -16.36 11.45 5.77
C ARG A 687 -16.10 11.96 7.18
N GLN A 688 -15.58 13.18 7.30
CA GLN A 688 -15.35 13.84 8.60
C GLN A 688 -16.66 14.15 9.33
N GLU A 689 -17.71 14.51 8.59
CA GLU A 689 -19.04 14.76 9.15
C GLU A 689 -19.67 13.47 9.69
N VAL A 690 -19.68 12.37 8.92
CA VAL A 690 -20.16 11.07 9.39
C VAL A 690 -19.34 10.60 10.60
N ALA A 691 -18.01 10.74 10.56
CA ALA A 691 -17.14 10.40 11.68
C ALA A 691 -17.48 11.20 12.94
N ALA A 692 -17.72 12.51 12.80
CA ALA A 692 -18.10 13.39 13.91
C ALA A 692 -19.47 12.99 14.50
N VAL A 693 -20.44 12.69 13.63
CA VAL A 693 -21.76 12.21 14.04
C VAL A 693 -21.65 10.88 14.79
N CYS A 694 -20.96 9.88 14.25
CA CYS A 694 -20.74 8.60 14.92
C CYS A 694 -20.00 8.76 16.25
N SER A 695 -19.02 9.66 16.35
CA SER A 695 -18.30 9.92 17.61
C SER A 695 -19.13 10.62 18.68
N SER A 696 -20.21 11.29 18.29
CA SER A 696 -21.08 12.02 19.22
C SER A 696 -22.12 11.13 19.91
N PHE A 697 -22.36 9.93 19.37
CA PHE A 697 -23.24 8.95 20.00
C PHE A 697 -22.43 8.09 20.98
N SER A 698 -22.82 8.11 22.25
CA SER A 698 -22.15 7.35 23.33
C SER A 698 -22.48 5.85 23.35
N THR A 699 -23.15 5.30 22.34
CA THR A 699 -23.54 3.89 22.32
C THR A 699 -22.44 3.02 21.73
N ASP A 700 -22.04 1.95 22.43
CA ASP A 700 -21.04 0.99 21.97
C ASP A 700 -21.48 0.17 20.73
N ASN A 701 -22.73 0.35 20.28
CA ASN A 701 -23.36 -0.40 19.19
C ASN A 701 -23.11 0.19 17.78
N LEU A 702 -22.45 1.35 17.67
CA LEU A 702 -22.16 2.01 16.38
C LEU A 702 -20.68 1.84 15.99
N HIS A 703 -20.44 1.08 14.93
CA HIS A 703 -19.10 0.80 14.42
C HIS A 703 -18.84 1.57 13.13
N PHE A 704 -17.96 2.58 13.20
CA PHE A 704 -17.62 3.43 12.06
C PHE A 704 -16.41 2.92 11.27
N GLU A 705 -16.51 2.94 9.94
CA GLU A 705 -15.42 2.66 9.02
C GLU A 705 -15.44 3.62 7.82
N SER A 706 -14.29 4.22 7.52
CA SER A 706 -14.12 5.13 6.37
C SER A 706 -13.32 4.41 5.29
N ILE A 707 -13.95 4.19 4.14
CA ILE A 707 -13.26 3.74 2.93
C ILE A 707 -12.86 4.97 2.15
N SER A 708 -11.56 5.16 1.93
CA SER A 708 -11.11 6.25 1.07
C SER A 708 -9.83 5.94 0.36
N PHE A 709 -9.86 6.14 -0.95
CA PHE A 709 -8.67 6.38 -1.74
C PHE A 709 -8.52 7.90 -1.93
N SER A 710 -7.68 8.54 -1.13
CA SER A 710 -7.31 9.95 -1.33
C SER A 710 -5.84 10.02 -1.66
N TRP A 711 -5.50 10.24 -2.94
CA TRP A 711 -4.12 10.48 -3.36
C TRP A 711 -3.56 11.77 -2.80
#